data_AF-A0A972K5S2-F1
#
_entry.id   AF-A0A972K5S2-F1
#
_cell.length_a   1.000
_cell.length_b   1.000
_cell.length_c   1.000
_cell.angle_alpha   90.00
_cell.angle_beta   90.00
_cell.angle_gamma   90.00
#
_symmetry.space_group_name_H-M   'P 1'
#
loop_
_entity.id
_entity.type
_entity.pdbx_description
1 polymer ?
#
loop_
_entity_poly.entity_id
_entity_poly.type
_entity_poly.pdbx_seq_one_letter_code
_entity_poly.pdbx_strand_id
1 'polypeptide(L)'
;MKKILRSLLLLILVFPLIMTNEKVYSQSVFKDVGEEHWATKEIELLTEKKLINGYADGTFRTENPISRAESVAVLVRMLGLKAGKVMGSLPFRDVSLSHWSRDDIMIAYQNGLLSGYADGSFRPENNITRAEAAVLFSKAFKLRDGVAAQSFKDAAPSYWAYDLVNKLVVNELIEGTSLNTFEPEKAITRAEFSVVLARVLEKKIPFAINISKDLSKPAPDADATYSLITADWGIYKDGTHPVETTQGFNEALKWAHENGKTTFKVPEGTYLIKKQDPKLYVDTSARINMVPNMTFELDDNAIIQKETNGFGGYHTLHIGYGADNVTLKGGIYRGDKDSHDYSGGGTHEGGYGIVTEGANNLTIDGVKGVNFTGDGLIIGGSGTLIQDLYEKSFVSGAIDEKGDFVSDPTKIRFQGAINFNNPVFKKEREFEFSNGQKLTNIFDVYFYKEDGTFMNRLMDQKVRQIIQIPEGASYFYAVFNQSKSSAAYIEVWQRAVSKNVVVKNSEFAFNRRQGITIAGGDHITIINNELHDIKGTAPQAGIDVEAGYGENGFLNSNIFIKNNNFYNNAAYDVILYDGQNATVEGNHLSSKTKIGLAVSPPFTSALIKDNHFDGSNIFAYHDIKFEGNRMNDGSTHLEGPNLNIDGMTFTDSNFIVSSTVPFGITASNITMYNNKIESEMSLWVNPIHISNITMYGGGITGDASEGSIIDNFKVIGAGGLNLPPATYNNCEIESSSESTGIVTLDNPGKYIFNKCSFKVYTGILLTHPEADFAMSDSTFDMLEKRFVLKAVKAKRILFENNTITANKLENSTDYLVMIGDYWTKDYSSTVQEAIIRGNAITSNLEAEGISTQYAGTDAPPYTVENNVLTNAKLKLMKSTIQINNVEK
;
A
#
# COMPACT_ATOMS: atom_id res chain seq x y z
N MET A 1 81.04 -33.67 9.60
CA MET A 1 82.48 -33.36 9.44
C MET A 1 82.74 -31.92 9.87
N LYS A 2 83.52 -31.76 10.96
CA LYS A 2 84.59 -30.74 11.19
C LYS A 2 84.27 -29.25 10.89
N LYS A 3 84.49 -28.25 11.75
CA LYS A 3 85.31 -28.07 12.98
C LYS A 3 84.99 -26.66 13.57
N ILE A 4 84.73 -26.51 14.88
CA ILE A 4 85.65 -25.98 15.94
C ILE A 4 85.94 -24.46 15.79
N LEU A 5 85.34 -23.55 16.58
CA LEU A 5 85.57 -23.18 18.01
C LEU A 5 86.83 -22.33 18.27
N ARG A 6 86.64 -21.10 18.78
CA ARG A 6 87.52 -20.35 19.70
C ARG A 6 86.61 -19.50 20.59
N SER A 7 86.26 -19.93 21.80
CA SER A 7 86.96 -19.67 23.08
C SER A 7 87.11 -18.18 23.42
N LEU A 8 86.32 -17.67 24.37
CA LEU A 8 86.81 -17.40 25.73
C LEU A 8 85.63 -17.14 26.70
N LEU A 9 85.74 -17.75 27.86
CA LEU A 9 84.86 -17.68 29.02
C LEU A 9 85.33 -16.51 29.92
N LEU A 10 84.43 -15.67 30.45
CA LEU A 10 84.66 -15.00 31.74
C LEU A 10 83.36 -14.90 32.53
N LEU A 11 83.35 -15.58 33.67
CA LEU A 11 82.39 -15.52 34.77
C LEU A 11 82.58 -14.19 35.54
N ILE A 12 81.52 -13.59 36.10
CA ILE A 12 81.45 -13.06 37.49
C ILE A 12 80.07 -12.41 37.78
N LEU A 13 79.39 -13.02 38.75
CA LEU A 13 78.46 -12.56 39.81
C LEU A 13 77.58 -11.29 39.72
N VAL A 14 76.28 -11.58 39.87
CA VAL A 14 75.17 -10.97 40.64
C VAL A 14 75.50 -9.92 41.74
N PHE A 15 74.90 -8.71 41.68
CA PHE A 15 73.95 -8.09 42.65
C PHE A 15 73.58 -6.62 42.23
N PRO A 16 72.51 -6.01 42.76
CA PRO A 16 71.32 -5.54 42.05
C PRO A 16 71.41 -4.08 41.58
N LEU A 17 71.01 -3.77 40.34
CA LEU A 17 70.80 -2.38 39.93
C LEU A 17 69.31 -2.03 40.03
N ILE A 18 69.03 -1.16 40.99
CA ILE A 18 67.81 -0.37 41.13
C ILE A 18 67.45 0.17 39.75
N MET A 19 66.38 -0.34 39.13
CA MET A 19 65.78 0.30 37.97
C MET A 19 65.08 1.58 38.45
N THR A 20 65.80 2.69 38.42
CA THR A 20 65.17 4.00 38.27
C THR A 20 64.53 4.04 36.89
N ASN A 21 63.21 4.18 36.84
CA ASN A 21 62.49 4.56 35.62
C ASN A 21 62.99 5.95 35.20
N GLU A 22 64.06 5.99 34.40
CA GLU A 22 64.30 7.15 33.57
C GLU A 22 63.18 7.18 32.52
N LYS A 23 62.29 8.16 32.65
CA LYS A 23 61.46 8.58 31.52
C LYS A 23 62.43 8.97 30.40
N VAL A 24 62.56 8.11 29.40
CA VAL A 24 63.17 8.49 28.13
C VAL A 24 62.23 9.51 27.50
N TYR A 25 62.57 10.79 27.64
CA TYR A 25 61.85 11.88 27.01
C TYR A 25 62.18 11.86 25.52
N SER A 26 61.19 11.49 24.70
CA SER A 26 61.26 11.64 23.24
C SER A 26 61.18 13.12 22.93
N GLN A 27 62.22 13.68 22.32
CA GLN A 27 62.22 15.06 21.83
C GLN A 27 61.04 15.23 20.86
N SER A 28 60.21 16.26 21.09
CA SER A 28 59.07 16.59 20.22
C SER A 28 59.48 16.66 18.74
N VAL A 29 58.62 16.14 17.87
CA VAL A 29 58.87 16.01 16.42
C VAL A 29 58.94 17.39 15.72
N PHE A 30 58.41 18.45 16.34
CA PHE A 30 58.36 19.81 15.75
C PHE A 30 58.96 20.85 16.69
N LYS A 31 59.65 21.85 16.11
CA LYS A 31 60.39 22.89 16.86
C LYS A 31 59.50 23.81 17.70
N ASP A 32 58.23 23.94 17.34
CA ASP A 32 57.23 24.85 17.91
C ASP A 32 56.16 24.13 18.74
N VAL A 33 56.30 22.82 18.95
CA VAL A 33 55.42 22.02 19.82
C VAL A 33 56.24 21.54 21.02
N GLY A 34 56.22 22.29 22.11
CA GLY A 34 56.89 21.89 23.36
C GLY A 34 56.08 20.82 24.13
N GLU A 35 56.73 20.05 25.02
CA GLU A 35 56.08 18.98 25.79
C GLU A 35 54.86 19.43 26.62
N GLU A 36 54.82 20.70 27.02
CA GLU A 36 53.71 21.29 27.78
C GLU A 36 52.58 21.86 26.91
N HIS A 37 52.70 21.82 25.58
CA HIS A 37 51.64 22.30 24.69
C HIS A 37 50.41 21.38 24.82
N TRP A 38 49.22 21.98 24.94
CA TRP A 38 47.98 21.27 25.27
C TRP A 38 47.58 20.18 24.26
N ALA A 39 47.95 20.34 22.99
CA ALA A 39 47.70 19.38 21.91
C ALA A 39 48.90 18.47 21.56
N THR A 40 49.98 18.47 22.36
CA THR A 40 51.23 17.75 22.00
C THR A 40 50.98 16.28 21.71
N LYS A 41 50.24 15.61 22.57
CA LYS A 41 49.98 14.16 22.47
C LYS A 41 49.21 13.81 21.21
N GLU A 42 48.20 14.61 20.89
CA GLU A 42 47.32 14.43 19.74
C GLU A 42 48.10 14.69 18.44
N ILE A 43 48.94 15.74 18.42
CA ILE A 43 49.80 16.07 17.28
C ILE A 43 50.83 14.96 17.04
N GLU A 44 51.50 14.48 18.09
CA GLU A 44 52.46 13.38 18.00
C GLU A 44 51.79 12.09 17.51
N LEU A 45 50.61 11.74 18.04
CA LEU A 45 49.82 10.57 17.62
C LEU A 45 49.49 10.59 16.13
N LEU A 46 48.98 11.72 15.63
CA LEU A 46 48.60 11.85 14.22
C LEU A 46 49.81 11.88 13.29
N THR A 47 50.94 12.42 13.77
CA THR A 47 52.22 12.44 13.03
C THR A 47 52.83 11.05 12.95
N GLU A 48 52.82 10.29 14.05
CA GLU A 48 53.26 8.89 14.09
C GLU A 48 52.45 8.03 13.10
N LYS A 49 51.14 8.28 13.03
CA LYS A 49 50.23 7.63 12.07
C LYS A 49 50.33 8.16 10.64
N LYS A 50 51.19 9.16 10.39
CA LYS A 50 51.39 9.81 9.08
C LYS A 50 50.12 10.42 8.49
N LEU A 51 49.18 10.85 9.35
CA LEU A 51 47.92 11.45 8.92
C LEU A 51 48.08 12.95 8.67
N ILE A 52 48.90 13.61 9.49
CA ILE A 52 49.24 15.02 9.38
C ILE A 52 50.76 15.19 9.50
N ASN A 53 51.35 16.06 8.68
CA ASN A 53 52.79 16.33 8.67
C ASN A 53 53.03 17.81 8.97
N GLY A 54 54.16 18.16 9.60
CA GLY A 54 54.59 19.55 9.74
C GLY A 54 55.09 20.16 8.42
N TYR A 55 55.44 21.43 8.48
CA TYR A 55 55.98 22.20 7.35
C TYR A 55 57.47 21.94 7.16
N ALA A 56 57.99 22.26 5.98
CA ALA A 56 59.38 21.99 5.59
C ALA A 56 60.44 22.69 6.49
N ASP A 57 60.05 23.74 7.21
CA ASP A 57 60.90 24.46 8.18
C ASP A 57 61.06 23.74 9.54
N GLY A 58 60.33 22.63 9.73
CA GLY A 58 60.31 21.83 10.94
C GLY A 58 59.31 22.32 11.99
N THR A 59 58.35 23.16 11.60
CA THR A 59 57.26 23.64 12.48
C THR A 59 55.93 22.92 12.20
N PHE A 60 55.02 22.88 13.18
CA PHE A 60 53.65 22.39 13.04
C PHE A 60 52.64 23.53 12.83
N ARG A 61 52.94 24.73 13.33
CA ARG A 61 52.12 25.94 13.31
C ARG A 61 50.77 25.73 14.00
N THR A 62 50.80 25.40 15.29
CA THR A 62 49.64 24.99 16.10
C THR A 62 48.48 25.99 16.06
N GLU A 63 48.79 27.27 16.23
CA GLU A 63 47.81 28.37 16.29
C GLU A 63 47.40 28.90 14.92
N ASN A 64 48.04 28.45 13.83
CA ASN A 64 47.62 28.86 12.49
C ASN A 64 46.32 28.13 12.12
N PRO A 65 45.35 28.82 11.50
CA PRO A 65 44.20 28.16 10.91
C PRO A 65 44.59 27.13 9.85
N ILE A 66 43.85 26.02 9.80
CA ILE A 66 44.05 24.98 8.79
C ILE A 66 43.26 25.30 7.51
N SER A 67 43.89 25.11 6.35
CA SER A 67 43.22 25.37 5.07
C SER A 67 42.22 24.27 4.71
N ARG A 68 41.29 24.57 3.79
CA ARG A 68 40.35 23.60 3.20
C ARG A 68 41.07 22.44 2.54
N ALA A 69 42.12 22.73 1.78
CA ALA A 69 42.96 21.72 1.13
C ALA A 69 43.65 20.81 2.14
N GLU A 70 44.23 21.37 3.21
CA GLU A 70 44.91 20.60 4.26
C GLU A 70 43.93 19.72 5.04
N SER A 71 42.78 20.26 5.41
CA SER A 71 41.74 19.55 6.16
C SER A 71 41.24 18.31 5.41
N VAL A 72 40.99 18.47 4.12
CA VAL A 72 40.54 17.39 3.24
C VAL A 72 41.63 16.34 3.03
N ALA A 73 42.86 16.76 2.77
CA ALA A 73 43.99 15.86 2.59
C ALA A 73 44.24 14.97 3.83
N VAL A 74 44.09 15.52 5.03
CA VAL A 74 44.21 14.75 6.28
C VAL A 74 43.05 13.76 6.44
N LEU A 75 41.82 14.17 6.15
CA LEU A 75 40.65 13.27 6.24
C LEU A 75 40.70 12.13 5.23
N VAL A 76 41.11 12.41 3.98
CA VAL A 76 41.31 11.39 2.93
C VAL A 76 42.31 10.33 3.38
N ARG A 77 43.45 10.75 3.96
CA ARG A 77 44.46 9.84 4.52
C ARG A 77 43.93 9.05 5.70
N MET A 78 43.21 9.70 6.62
CA MET A 78 42.65 9.05 7.82
C MET A 78 41.63 7.97 7.47
N LEU A 79 40.80 8.25 6.48
CA LEU A 79 39.84 7.29 5.95
C LEU A 79 40.51 6.22 5.06
N GLY A 80 41.78 6.40 4.69
CA GLY A 80 42.49 5.46 3.83
C GLY A 80 41.91 5.37 2.41
N LEU A 81 41.27 6.45 1.95
CA LEU A 81 40.67 6.52 0.63
C LEU A 81 41.77 6.55 -0.43
N LYS A 82 41.62 5.76 -1.49
CA LYS A 82 42.55 5.71 -2.62
C LYS A 82 41.81 6.00 -3.91
N ALA A 83 42.47 6.69 -4.83
CA ALA A 83 41.92 6.90 -6.16
C ALA A 83 41.93 5.60 -6.98
N GLY A 84 40.83 5.34 -7.71
CA GLY A 84 40.90 4.58 -8.96
C GLY A 84 41.61 5.40 -10.05
N LYS A 85 41.83 4.82 -11.24
CA LYS A 85 42.52 5.48 -12.37
C LYS A 85 41.84 6.84 -12.69
N VAL A 86 42.45 7.95 -12.28
CA VAL A 86 41.88 9.30 -12.39
C VAL A 86 42.05 9.82 -13.82
N MET A 87 40.96 9.96 -14.59
CA MET A 87 40.91 10.82 -15.77
C MET A 87 39.70 11.77 -15.63
N GLY A 88 39.95 13.08 -15.69
CA GLY A 88 38.90 14.11 -15.63
C GLY A 88 39.32 15.42 -14.96
N SER A 89 38.66 16.52 -15.34
CA SER A 89 38.74 17.82 -14.67
C SER A 89 37.96 17.79 -13.34
N LEU A 90 38.45 18.48 -12.31
CA LEU A 90 37.68 18.71 -11.08
C LEU A 90 36.44 19.56 -11.38
N PRO A 91 35.33 19.37 -10.66
CA PRO A 91 34.13 20.22 -10.78
C PRO A 91 34.33 21.61 -10.16
N PHE A 92 35.54 21.94 -9.70
CA PHE A 92 35.88 23.18 -9.02
C PHE A 92 36.76 24.05 -9.90
N ARG A 93 36.25 25.23 -10.29
CA ARG A 93 36.92 26.14 -11.22
C ARG A 93 38.24 26.72 -10.71
N ASP A 94 38.44 26.72 -9.40
CA ASP A 94 39.56 27.34 -8.68
C ASP A 94 40.58 26.32 -8.15
N VAL A 95 40.45 25.04 -8.52
CA VAL A 95 41.48 24.02 -8.23
C VAL A 95 42.17 23.63 -9.52
N SER A 96 43.37 24.16 -9.73
CA SER A 96 44.18 23.86 -10.91
C SER A 96 44.59 22.38 -10.99
N LEU A 97 44.86 21.88 -12.20
CA LEU A 97 45.34 20.51 -12.41
C LEU A 97 46.69 20.22 -11.72
N SER A 98 47.49 21.26 -11.46
CA SER A 98 48.77 21.16 -10.76
C SER A 98 48.67 21.44 -9.26
N HIS A 99 47.46 21.62 -8.71
CA HIS A 99 47.28 21.90 -7.28
C HIS A 99 47.74 20.70 -6.44
N TRP A 100 48.53 20.93 -5.40
CA TRP A 100 49.17 19.87 -4.61
C TRP A 100 48.16 18.90 -3.97
N SER A 101 47.00 19.41 -3.56
CA SER A 101 45.90 18.65 -2.95
C SER A 101 44.81 18.24 -3.95
N ARG A 102 45.01 18.46 -5.26
CA ARG A 102 44.00 18.18 -6.29
C ARG A 102 43.42 16.78 -6.15
N ASP A 103 44.29 15.77 -6.00
CA ASP A 103 43.87 14.38 -5.96
C ASP A 103 43.12 14.07 -4.66
N ASP A 104 43.56 14.62 -3.53
CA ASP A 104 42.85 14.50 -2.25
C ASP A 104 41.46 15.16 -2.32
N ILE A 105 41.35 16.35 -2.93
CA ILE A 105 40.07 17.04 -3.14
C ILE A 105 39.14 16.23 -4.05
N MET A 106 39.68 15.65 -5.12
CA MET A 106 38.93 14.77 -6.02
C MET A 106 38.40 13.53 -5.29
N ILE A 107 39.27 12.84 -4.55
CA ILE A 107 38.90 11.64 -3.79
C ILE A 107 37.80 11.97 -2.79
N ALA A 108 37.93 13.09 -2.08
CA ALA A 108 36.93 13.51 -1.11
C ALA A 108 35.59 13.88 -1.77
N TYR A 109 35.61 14.56 -2.91
CA TYR A 109 34.41 14.85 -3.69
C TYR A 109 33.70 13.56 -4.14
N GLN A 110 34.46 12.63 -4.75
CA GLN A 110 33.93 11.35 -5.25
C GLN A 110 33.35 10.47 -4.14
N ASN A 111 33.88 10.56 -2.92
CA ASN A 111 33.39 9.82 -1.75
C ASN A 111 32.34 10.60 -0.94
N GLY A 112 31.81 11.71 -1.47
CA GLY A 112 30.73 12.49 -0.84
C GLY A 112 31.13 13.28 0.40
N LEU A 113 32.43 13.39 0.72
CA LEU A 113 32.95 14.13 1.88
C LEU A 113 32.75 15.65 1.73
N LEU A 114 32.72 16.16 0.50
CA LEU A 114 32.58 17.59 0.20
C LEU A 114 31.84 17.81 -1.12
N SER A 115 31.26 19.00 -1.31
CA SER A 115 30.47 19.36 -2.50
C SER A 115 30.88 20.69 -3.14
N GLY A 116 31.82 21.43 -2.56
CA GLY A 116 32.16 22.81 -2.97
C GLY A 116 31.13 23.85 -2.54
N TYR A 117 31.28 25.08 -3.04
CA TYR A 117 30.35 26.18 -2.86
C TYR A 117 29.41 26.30 -4.07
N ALA A 118 28.25 26.93 -3.88
CA ALA A 118 27.22 27.09 -4.93
C ALA A 118 27.72 27.85 -6.18
N ASP A 119 28.80 28.62 -6.06
CA ASP A 119 29.43 29.34 -7.17
C ASP A 119 30.40 28.47 -8.00
N GLY A 120 30.47 27.16 -7.72
CA GLY A 120 31.36 26.21 -8.39
C GLY A 120 32.82 26.28 -7.94
N SER A 121 33.12 26.92 -6.81
CA SER A 121 34.47 26.98 -6.22
C SER A 121 34.66 25.97 -5.06
N PHE A 122 35.91 25.58 -4.81
CA PHE A 122 36.31 24.82 -3.62
C PHE A 122 37.03 25.68 -2.58
N ARG A 123 37.74 26.73 -3.03
CA ARG A 123 38.56 27.67 -2.26
C ARG A 123 39.66 26.97 -1.46
N PRO A 124 40.60 26.26 -2.11
CA PRO A 124 41.54 25.35 -1.45
C PRO A 124 42.41 26.01 -0.38
N GLU A 125 42.79 27.27 -0.59
CA GLU A 125 43.68 28.02 0.30
C GLU A 125 42.92 28.81 1.38
N ASN A 126 41.59 28.83 1.35
CA ASN A 126 40.80 29.44 2.41
C ASN A 126 40.84 28.56 3.66
N ASN A 127 40.84 29.20 4.83
CA ASN A 127 40.73 28.51 6.11
C ASN A 127 39.29 28.02 6.33
N ILE A 128 39.12 26.82 6.90
CA ILE A 128 37.78 26.36 7.29
C ILE A 128 37.35 26.96 8.62
N THR A 129 36.06 27.27 8.73
CA THR A 129 35.46 27.65 10.01
C THR A 129 35.20 26.43 10.89
N ARG A 130 34.98 26.64 12.19
CA ARG A 130 34.58 25.58 13.13
C ARG A 130 33.27 24.89 12.71
N ALA A 131 32.33 25.61 12.11
CA ALA A 131 31.11 25.05 11.54
C ALA A 131 31.38 24.20 10.28
N GLU A 132 32.24 24.66 9.37
CA GLU A 132 32.64 23.87 8.19
C GLU A 132 33.41 22.61 8.58
N ALA A 133 34.24 22.66 9.63
CA ALA A 133 34.85 21.48 10.22
C ALA A 133 33.78 20.48 10.71
N ALA A 134 32.75 20.97 11.41
CA ALA A 134 31.63 20.13 11.87
C ALA A 134 30.91 19.41 10.72
N VAL A 135 30.76 20.06 9.56
CA VAL A 135 30.25 19.43 8.33
C VAL A 135 31.17 18.29 7.89
N LEU A 136 32.48 18.54 7.77
CA LEU A 136 33.44 17.55 7.30
C LEU A 136 33.49 16.32 8.21
N PHE A 137 33.56 16.51 9.54
CA PHE A 137 33.59 15.40 10.50
C PHE A 137 32.26 14.63 10.54
N SER A 138 31.12 15.31 10.48
CA SER A 138 29.81 14.65 10.46
C SER A 138 29.58 13.82 9.20
N LYS A 139 30.17 14.22 8.06
CA LYS A 139 30.18 13.42 6.83
C LYS A 139 31.15 12.25 6.88
N ALA A 140 32.29 12.41 7.55
CA ALA A 140 33.33 11.39 7.62
C ALA A 140 33.03 10.27 8.64
N PHE A 141 32.32 10.56 9.75
CA PHE A 141 32.17 9.66 10.89
C PHE A 141 30.72 9.46 11.35
N LYS A 142 30.36 8.25 11.83
CA LYS A 142 29.03 7.92 12.40
C LYS A 142 28.89 8.52 13.79
N LEU A 143 28.60 9.81 13.83
CA LEU A 143 28.35 10.54 15.08
C LEU A 143 26.93 10.26 15.57
N ARG A 144 26.78 10.10 16.89
CA ARG A 144 25.46 10.00 17.53
C ARG A 144 24.71 11.34 17.38
N ASP A 145 23.44 11.27 17.01
CA ASP A 145 22.53 12.41 17.07
C ASP A 145 22.15 12.71 18.52
N GLY A 146 21.81 13.98 18.78
CA GLY A 146 21.36 14.44 20.09
C GLY A 146 21.48 15.94 20.26
N VAL A 147 20.81 16.48 21.28
CA VAL A 147 20.97 17.88 21.69
C VAL A 147 21.99 17.91 22.82
N ALA A 148 23.04 18.72 22.69
CA ALA A 148 24.03 18.88 23.77
C ALA A 148 23.35 19.46 25.02
N ALA A 149 23.73 18.96 26.21
CA ALA A 149 23.23 19.51 27.47
C ALA A 149 23.63 20.98 27.67
N GLN A 150 24.70 21.41 27.01
CA GLN A 150 25.20 22.77 26.96
C GLN A 150 24.71 23.45 25.67
N SER A 151 24.07 24.62 25.80
CA SER A 151 23.62 25.43 24.65
C SER A 151 24.56 26.60 24.38
N PHE A 152 24.81 26.86 23.09
CA PHE A 152 25.65 27.98 22.62
C PHE A 152 24.76 29.09 22.04
N LYS A 153 25.03 30.35 22.41
CA LYS A 153 24.22 31.49 21.94
C LYS A 153 24.39 31.76 20.44
N ASP A 154 25.59 31.51 19.94
CA ASP A 154 26.03 31.77 18.57
C ASP A 154 25.91 30.55 17.64
N ALA A 155 25.51 29.39 18.18
CA ALA A 155 25.05 28.23 17.43
C ALA A 155 23.70 27.78 17.98
N ALA A 156 22.70 28.68 17.91
CA ALA A 156 21.32 28.43 18.30
C ALA A 156 20.56 27.60 17.24
N PRO A 157 19.36 27.06 17.52
CA PRO A 157 18.59 26.23 16.56
C PRO A 157 18.35 26.85 15.18
N SER A 158 18.36 28.17 15.07
CA SER A 158 18.23 28.89 13.80
C SER A 158 19.52 28.97 12.98
N TYR A 159 20.66 28.53 13.51
CA TYR A 159 21.93 28.53 12.82
C TYR A 159 22.05 27.33 11.88
N TRP A 160 22.53 27.55 10.65
CA TRP A 160 22.51 26.56 9.57
C TRP A 160 23.25 25.24 9.89
N ALA A 161 24.28 25.30 10.74
CA ALA A 161 25.04 24.13 11.18
C ALA A 161 24.70 23.67 12.61
N TYR A 162 23.56 24.11 13.17
CA TYR A 162 23.15 23.78 14.54
C TYR A 162 23.26 22.29 14.86
N ASP A 163 22.64 21.43 14.05
CA ASP A 163 22.64 19.99 14.29
C ASP A 163 24.05 19.38 14.15
N LEU A 164 24.86 19.89 13.23
CA LEU A 164 26.22 19.41 12.98
C LEU A 164 27.16 19.78 14.12
N VAL A 165 27.05 21.00 14.65
CA VAL A 165 27.77 21.45 15.85
C VAL A 165 27.37 20.56 17.04
N ASN A 166 26.07 20.32 17.24
CA ASN A 166 25.58 19.44 18.30
C ASN A 166 26.13 18.02 18.19
N LYS A 167 26.21 17.44 16.98
CA LYS A 167 26.80 16.11 16.76
C LYS A 167 28.23 16.04 17.28
N LEU A 168 29.08 17.01 16.98
CA LEU A 168 30.48 16.95 17.45
C LEU A 168 30.56 17.14 18.98
N VAL A 169 29.70 17.99 19.56
CA VAL A 169 29.70 18.27 21.01
C VAL A 169 29.16 17.08 21.81
N VAL A 170 28.05 16.47 21.39
CA VAL A 170 27.47 15.27 22.03
C VAL A 170 28.41 14.06 21.95
N ASN A 171 29.24 13.99 20.91
CA ASN A 171 30.27 12.96 20.78
C ASN A 171 31.59 13.35 21.47
N GLU A 172 31.62 14.46 22.21
CA GLU A 172 32.76 14.97 22.98
C GLU A 172 34.02 15.13 22.11
N LEU A 173 33.82 15.53 20.85
CA LEU A 173 34.90 15.72 19.89
C LEU A 173 35.43 17.15 19.93
N ILE A 174 34.55 18.12 20.13
CA ILE A 174 34.88 19.54 20.22
C ILE A 174 34.08 20.20 21.35
N GLU A 175 34.65 21.23 21.95
CA GLU A 175 34.04 22.02 23.02
C GLU A 175 33.88 23.48 22.56
N GLY A 176 32.99 24.22 23.21
CA GLY A 176 32.87 25.67 23.00
C GLY A 176 34.12 26.40 23.50
N THR A 177 34.35 27.62 22.99
CA THR A 177 35.46 28.47 23.45
C THR A 177 35.14 29.15 24.79
N SER A 178 33.87 29.14 25.18
CA SER A 178 33.40 29.49 26.52
C SER A 178 32.20 28.63 26.92
N LEU A 179 31.69 28.79 28.14
CA LEU A 179 30.51 28.06 28.64
C LEU A 179 29.25 28.26 27.76
N ASN A 180 29.14 29.35 27.00
CA ASN A 180 27.95 29.63 26.18
C ASN A 180 28.26 30.15 24.77
N THR A 181 29.51 30.01 24.31
CA THR A 181 29.97 30.49 22.99
C THR A 181 30.74 29.37 22.28
N PHE A 182 30.37 29.09 21.03
CA PHE A 182 31.03 28.09 20.20
C PHE A 182 32.01 28.68 19.18
N GLU A 183 31.78 29.92 18.76
CA GLU A 183 32.46 30.65 17.67
C GLU A 183 32.41 29.90 16.32
N PRO A 184 31.22 29.60 15.76
CA PRO A 184 31.11 28.73 14.58
C PRO A 184 31.76 29.30 13.31
N GLU A 185 31.81 30.62 13.17
CA GLU A 185 32.42 31.31 12.02
C GLU A 185 33.93 31.56 12.19
N LYS A 186 34.50 31.27 13.36
CA LYS A 186 35.93 31.41 13.58
C LYS A 186 36.67 30.29 12.84
N ALA A 187 37.79 30.65 12.21
CA ALA A 187 38.65 29.68 11.56
C ALA A 187 39.22 28.71 12.63
N ILE A 188 39.10 27.40 12.38
CA ILE A 188 39.63 26.40 13.31
C ILE A 188 41.15 26.32 13.18
N THR A 189 41.86 26.31 14.31
CA THR A 189 43.32 26.16 14.31
C THR A 189 43.72 24.75 13.93
N ARG A 190 44.95 24.60 13.44
CA ARG A 190 45.52 23.31 13.07
C ARG A 190 45.68 22.39 14.27
N ALA A 191 45.94 22.94 15.46
CA ALA A 191 45.92 22.20 16.73
C ALA A 191 44.51 21.71 17.10
N GLU A 192 43.49 22.57 17.06
CA GLU A 192 42.09 22.16 17.34
C GLU A 192 41.61 21.08 16.38
N PHE A 193 41.86 21.21 15.07
CA PHE A 193 41.50 20.20 14.08
C PHE A 193 42.17 18.84 14.36
N SER A 194 43.43 18.88 14.81
CA SER A 194 44.19 17.69 15.20
C SER A 194 43.62 17.02 16.44
N VAL A 195 43.20 17.80 17.44
CA VAL A 195 42.56 17.25 18.65
C VAL A 195 41.22 16.57 18.30
N VAL A 196 40.41 17.15 17.43
CA VAL A 196 39.16 16.52 16.97
C VAL A 196 39.45 15.17 16.29
N LEU A 197 40.44 15.11 15.37
CA LEU A 197 40.85 13.87 14.69
C LEU A 197 41.38 12.81 15.66
N ALA A 198 42.22 13.21 16.61
CA ALA A 198 42.79 12.31 17.61
C ALA A 198 41.69 11.71 18.50
N ARG A 199 40.74 12.53 18.97
CA ARG A 199 39.58 12.08 19.74
C ARG A 199 38.72 11.08 18.97
N VAL A 200 38.53 11.29 17.66
CA VAL A 200 37.85 10.32 16.79
C VAL A 200 38.57 8.96 16.78
N LEU A 201 39.91 8.95 16.66
CA LEU A 201 40.72 7.72 16.69
C LEU A 201 40.66 7.02 18.06
N GLU A 202 40.78 7.78 19.14
CA GLU A 202 40.77 7.26 20.52
C GLU A 202 39.41 6.66 20.90
N LYS A 203 38.33 7.36 20.55
CA LYS A 203 36.95 6.91 20.76
C LYS A 203 36.54 5.82 19.75
N LYS A 204 37.40 5.49 18.79
CA LYS A 204 37.18 4.48 17.74
C LYS A 204 35.85 4.68 17.00
N ILE A 205 35.52 5.93 16.69
CA ILE A 205 34.25 6.25 16.04
C ILE A 205 34.25 5.64 14.63
N PRO A 206 33.23 4.83 14.26
CA PRO A 206 33.16 4.24 12.94
C PRO A 206 33.05 5.30 11.84
N PHE A 207 33.61 5.02 10.67
CA PHE A 207 33.43 5.88 9.50
C PHE A 207 31.97 5.88 9.05
N ALA A 208 31.41 7.05 8.73
CA ALA A 208 30.06 7.19 8.17
C ALA A 208 29.99 6.65 6.74
N ILE A 209 31.11 6.75 6.04
CA ILE A 209 31.29 6.17 4.72
C ILE A 209 31.64 4.69 4.90
N ASN A 210 30.92 3.80 4.21
CA ASN A 210 31.24 2.37 4.20
C ASN A 210 32.60 2.16 3.51
N ILE A 211 33.68 2.09 4.28
CA ILE A 211 34.97 1.64 3.79
C ILE A 211 34.93 0.12 3.81
N SER A 212 34.64 -0.50 2.66
CA SER A 212 34.54 -1.95 2.53
C SER A 212 35.86 -2.61 2.95
N LYS A 213 35.87 -3.18 4.16
CA LYS A 213 36.88 -4.15 4.61
C LYS A 213 36.55 -5.58 4.21
N ASP A 214 35.51 -5.76 3.41
CA ASP A 214 35.20 -7.00 2.71
C ASP A 214 35.64 -6.86 1.25
N LEU A 215 36.84 -7.35 0.93
CA LEU A 215 37.33 -7.50 -0.45
C LEU A 215 36.85 -8.83 -1.08
N SER A 216 35.90 -9.54 -0.47
CA SER A 216 35.26 -10.74 -1.04
C SER A 216 33.86 -10.48 -1.58
N LYS A 217 33.35 -9.25 -1.47
CA LYS A 217 32.23 -8.73 -2.27
C LYS A 217 32.60 -7.35 -2.83
N PRO A 218 32.52 -7.13 -4.15
CA PRO A 218 32.93 -5.87 -4.75
C PRO A 218 32.04 -4.72 -4.25
N ALA A 219 32.64 -3.54 -4.04
CA ALA A 219 31.89 -2.28 -4.02
C ALA A 219 31.09 -2.16 -5.34
N PRO A 220 29.96 -1.42 -5.39
CA PRO A 220 29.35 -1.10 -6.67
C PRO A 220 30.43 -0.50 -7.56
N ASP A 221 30.70 -1.19 -8.67
CA ASP A 221 31.85 -0.92 -9.52
C ASP A 221 31.83 0.57 -9.90
N ALA A 222 32.90 1.32 -9.65
CA ALA A 222 33.00 2.68 -10.19
C ALA A 222 32.93 2.65 -11.73
N ASP A 223 33.23 1.49 -12.32
CA ASP A 223 33.02 1.18 -13.72
C ASP A 223 31.57 0.84 -14.08
N ALA A 224 30.65 0.65 -13.12
CA ALA A 224 29.25 0.33 -13.38
C ALA A 224 28.33 1.56 -13.38
N THR A 225 28.80 2.72 -12.92
CA THR A 225 28.02 3.97 -12.94
C THR A 225 28.45 4.88 -14.08
N TYR A 226 27.49 5.40 -14.83
CA TYR A 226 27.66 6.49 -15.76
C TYR A 226 26.90 7.72 -15.28
N SER A 227 27.59 8.83 -15.07
CA SER A 227 26.99 10.14 -14.80
C SER A 227 26.88 10.90 -16.11
N LEU A 228 25.65 11.27 -16.49
CA LEU A 228 25.39 11.88 -17.79
C LEU A 228 26.13 13.21 -17.94
N ILE A 229 26.98 13.27 -18.97
CA ILE A 229 27.58 14.52 -19.46
C ILE A 229 26.77 14.93 -20.69
N THR A 230 25.88 15.90 -20.53
CA THR A 230 24.87 16.20 -21.56
C THR A 230 25.49 16.63 -22.89
N ALA A 231 26.62 17.33 -22.86
CA ALA A 231 27.34 17.79 -24.04
C ALA A 231 27.87 16.65 -24.93
N ASP A 232 28.21 15.50 -24.35
CA ASP A 232 28.76 14.36 -25.09
C ASP A 232 27.71 13.70 -26.01
N TRP A 233 26.43 13.90 -25.70
CA TRP A 233 25.29 13.26 -26.36
C TRP A 233 24.34 14.26 -27.02
N GLY A 234 24.71 15.54 -27.09
CA GLY A 234 23.82 16.59 -27.63
C GLY A 234 22.53 16.78 -26.84
N ILE A 235 22.55 16.52 -25.53
CA ILE A 235 21.39 16.65 -24.64
C ILE A 235 21.30 18.07 -24.11
N TYR A 236 20.10 18.64 -24.11
CA TYR A 236 19.80 19.97 -23.57
C TYR A 236 18.98 19.84 -22.30
N LYS A 237 19.31 20.66 -21.30
CA LYS A 237 18.73 20.60 -19.95
C LYS A 237 18.00 21.89 -19.52
N ASP A 238 17.61 22.70 -20.49
CA ASP A 238 16.95 24.00 -20.35
C ASP A 238 15.49 24.00 -20.86
N GLY A 239 14.94 22.82 -21.16
CA GLY A 239 13.60 22.65 -21.71
C GLY A 239 13.49 22.95 -23.20
N THR A 240 14.59 22.88 -23.95
CA THR A 240 14.62 23.10 -25.42
C THR A 240 15.15 21.87 -26.17
N HIS A 241 15.23 21.95 -27.52
CA HIS A 241 15.83 20.91 -28.39
C HIS A 241 15.31 19.49 -28.15
N PRO A 242 14.00 19.25 -28.35
CA PRO A 242 13.39 18.01 -27.93
C PRO A 242 13.84 16.80 -28.76
N VAL A 243 14.14 16.99 -30.05
CA VAL A 243 14.61 15.93 -30.94
C VAL A 243 15.99 15.43 -30.51
N GLU A 244 16.93 16.37 -30.37
CA GLU A 244 18.32 16.11 -29.98
C GLU A 244 18.39 15.51 -28.58
N THR A 245 17.63 16.07 -27.62
CA THR A 245 17.57 15.56 -26.25
C THR A 245 17.06 14.12 -26.19
N THR A 246 15.98 13.79 -26.91
CA THR A 246 15.41 12.44 -26.90
C THR A 246 16.35 11.44 -27.57
N GLN A 247 16.96 11.81 -28.69
CA GLN A 247 17.95 10.97 -29.37
C GLN A 247 19.18 10.74 -28.48
N GLY A 248 19.72 11.81 -27.89
CA GLY A 248 20.89 11.75 -27.02
C GLY A 248 20.68 10.85 -25.81
N PHE A 249 19.52 10.91 -25.14
CA PHE A 249 19.22 9.99 -24.03
C PHE A 249 19.23 8.53 -24.46
N ASN A 250 18.59 8.21 -25.59
CA ASN A 250 18.51 6.84 -26.10
C ASN A 250 19.90 6.31 -26.50
N GLU A 251 20.73 7.14 -27.14
CA GLU A 251 22.11 6.79 -27.50
C GLU A 251 23.00 6.60 -26.27
N ALA A 252 22.91 7.51 -25.28
CA ALA A 252 23.68 7.45 -24.05
C ALA A 252 23.33 6.22 -23.20
N LEU A 253 22.04 5.91 -23.04
CA LEU A 253 21.57 4.74 -22.28
C LEU A 253 22.02 3.44 -22.93
N LYS A 254 21.88 3.34 -24.26
CA LYS A 254 22.34 2.19 -25.03
C LYS A 254 23.85 2.00 -24.88
N TRP A 255 24.63 3.06 -25.06
CA TRP A 255 26.08 3.00 -24.87
C TRP A 255 26.45 2.59 -23.45
N ALA A 256 25.78 3.14 -22.44
CA ALA A 256 26.04 2.81 -21.04
C ALA A 256 25.82 1.30 -20.81
N HIS A 257 24.70 0.76 -21.28
CA HIS A 257 24.42 -0.68 -21.19
C HIS A 257 25.46 -1.54 -21.92
N GLU A 258 25.79 -1.19 -23.17
CA GLU A 258 26.79 -1.91 -23.98
C GLU A 258 28.21 -1.86 -23.37
N ASN A 259 28.49 -0.85 -22.54
CA ASN A 259 29.75 -0.68 -21.81
C ASN A 259 29.66 -1.13 -20.35
N GLY A 260 28.72 -2.02 -20.04
CA GLY A 260 28.63 -2.68 -18.73
C GLY A 260 28.20 -1.77 -17.58
N LYS A 261 27.65 -0.59 -17.88
CA LYS A 261 27.09 0.29 -16.85
C LYS A 261 25.75 -0.25 -16.40
N THR A 262 25.54 -0.28 -15.09
CA THR A 262 24.30 -0.70 -14.42
C THR A 262 23.59 0.46 -13.74
N THR A 263 24.20 1.65 -13.70
CA THR A 263 23.57 2.86 -13.16
C THR A 263 23.83 4.04 -14.09
N PHE A 264 22.78 4.76 -14.46
CA PHE A 264 22.79 5.94 -15.30
C PHE A 264 22.22 7.12 -14.51
N LYS A 265 23.06 8.10 -14.18
CA LYS A 265 22.66 9.27 -13.38
C LYS A 265 22.38 10.48 -14.25
N VAL A 266 21.24 11.13 -14.04
CA VAL A 266 20.80 12.33 -14.75
C VAL A 266 20.90 13.53 -13.82
N PRO A 267 21.70 14.57 -14.15
CA PRO A 267 21.82 15.76 -13.31
C PRO A 267 20.57 16.65 -13.37
N GLU A 268 20.46 17.61 -12.45
CA GLU A 268 19.40 18.61 -12.46
C GLU A 268 19.24 19.32 -13.81
N GLY A 269 18.00 19.66 -14.16
CA GLY A 269 17.63 20.37 -15.37
C GLY A 269 16.32 19.90 -15.96
N THR A 270 15.82 20.63 -16.95
CA THR A 270 14.60 20.29 -17.68
C THR A 270 14.95 19.72 -19.04
N TYR A 271 14.60 18.46 -19.27
CA TYR A 271 14.90 17.72 -20.48
C TYR A 271 13.62 17.54 -21.28
N LEU A 272 13.51 18.25 -22.42
CA LEU A 272 12.32 18.19 -23.26
C LEU A 272 12.33 16.94 -24.14
N ILE A 273 11.28 16.14 -24.11
CA ILE A 273 11.12 14.91 -24.88
C ILE A 273 10.23 15.17 -26.09
N LYS A 274 10.75 14.83 -27.27
CA LYS A 274 10.15 14.97 -28.59
C LYS A 274 8.71 14.46 -28.61
N LYS A 275 7.81 15.23 -29.20
CA LYS A 275 6.45 14.77 -29.50
C LYS A 275 6.41 13.71 -30.59
N GLN A 276 5.34 12.92 -30.61
CA GLN A 276 5.16 11.84 -31.57
C GLN A 276 5.01 12.35 -33.01
N ASP A 277 5.49 11.59 -33.99
CA ASP A 277 5.11 11.79 -35.40
C ASP A 277 3.69 11.23 -35.64
N PRO A 278 2.73 12.06 -36.11
CA PRO A 278 1.36 11.61 -36.39
C PRO A 278 1.25 10.50 -37.44
N LYS A 279 2.30 10.28 -38.24
CA LYS A 279 2.31 9.24 -39.29
C LYS A 279 2.70 7.87 -38.75
N LEU A 280 3.23 7.80 -37.53
CA LEU A 280 3.69 6.57 -36.92
C LEU A 280 2.68 6.06 -35.91
N TYR A 281 2.28 4.80 -36.07
CA TYR A 281 1.43 4.10 -35.11
C TYR A 281 2.12 3.98 -33.74
N VAL A 282 3.43 3.67 -33.74
CA VAL A 282 4.30 3.73 -32.56
C VAL A 282 5.57 4.48 -32.94
N ASP A 283 5.82 5.62 -32.30
CA ASP A 283 7.05 6.39 -32.48
C ASP A 283 8.03 6.14 -31.33
N THR A 284 8.91 5.17 -31.49
CA THR A 284 9.96 4.85 -30.50
C THR A 284 11.02 5.96 -30.38
N SER A 285 11.09 6.89 -31.33
CA SER A 285 12.01 8.03 -31.30
C SER A 285 11.50 9.22 -30.47
N ALA A 286 10.24 9.16 -30.01
CA ALA A 286 9.56 10.22 -29.26
C ALA A 286 9.42 9.92 -27.76
N ARG A 287 10.30 9.06 -27.22
CA ARG A 287 10.35 8.63 -25.82
C ARG A 287 11.75 8.17 -25.44
N ILE A 288 12.04 8.13 -24.14
CA ILE A 288 13.23 7.45 -23.61
C ILE A 288 12.92 5.94 -23.57
N ASN A 289 13.77 5.12 -24.18
CA ASN A 289 13.65 3.67 -24.19
C ASN A 289 14.68 3.07 -23.23
N MET A 290 14.18 2.39 -22.20
CA MET A 290 15.04 1.78 -21.18
C MET A 290 15.73 0.52 -21.70
N VAL A 291 16.89 0.25 -21.10
CA VAL A 291 17.74 -0.92 -21.34
C VAL A 291 17.72 -1.82 -20.10
N PRO A 292 17.88 -3.15 -20.24
CA PRO A 292 17.86 -4.06 -19.10
C PRO A 292 19.05 -3.84 -18.16
N ASN A 293 18.91 -4.30 -16.91
CA ASN A 293 19.93 -4.25 -15.85
C ASN A 293 20.42 -2.82 -15.54
N MET A 294 19.52 -1.83 -15.60
CA MET A 294 19.86 -0.42 -15.48
C MET A 294 19.07 0.27 -14.38
N THR A 295 19.77 0.92 -13.46
CA THR A 295 19.22 1.96 -12.58
C THR A 295 19.30 3.31 -13.27
N PHE A 296 18.16 3.91 -13.60
CA PHE A 296 18.04 5.29 -14.09
C PHE A 296 17.72 6.20 -12.91
N GLU A 297 18.74 6.92 -12.43
CA GLU A 297 18.67 7.75 -11.23
C GLU A 297 18.69 9.22 -11.62
N LEU A 298 17.60 9.92 -11.35
CA LEU A 298 17.46 11.35 -11.58
C LEU A 298 17.80 12.11 -10.29
N ASP A 299 18.45 13.26 -10.45
CA ASP A 299 18.42 14.30 -9.43
C ASP A 299 16.98 14.70 -9.10
N ASP A 300 16.69 15.06 -7.85
CA ASP A 300 15.34 15.41 -7.40
C ASP A 300 14.76 16.62 -8.18
N ASN A 301 15.63 17.49 -8.72
CA ASN A 301 15.25 18.64 -9.55
C ASN A 301 15.37 18.36 -11.06
N ALA A 302 15.68 17.14 -11.49
CA ALA A 302 15.63 16.76 -12.89
C ALA A 302 14.18 16.54 -13.34
N ILE A 303 13.81 17.17 -14.47
CA ILE A 303 12.47 17.11 -15.04
C ILE A 303 12.57 16.49 -16.44
N ILE A 304 12.01 15.31 -16.64
CA ILE A 304 11.73 14.73 -17.95
C ILE A 304 10.36 15.24 -18.40
N GLN A 305 10.34 16.18 -19.34
CA GLN A 305 9.12 16.89 -19.73
C GLN A 305 8.71 16.56 -21.15
N LYS A 306 7.42 16.25 -21.36
CA LYS A 306 6.89 16.08 -22.72
C LYS A 306 6.74 17.42 -23.44
N GLU A 307 7.17 17.47 -24.71
CA GLU A 307 6.90 18.59 -25.62
C GLU A 307 5.38 18.75 -25.85
N THR A 308 4.90 19.99 -25.76
CA THR A 308 3.51 20.37 -26.07
C THR A 308 3.08 19.83 -27.43
N ASN A 309 1.96 19.12 -27.44
CA ASN A 309 1.38 18.55 -28.65
C ASN A 309 -0.15 18.45 -28.55
N GLY A 310 -0.78 17.82 -29.54
CA GLY A 310 -2.23 17.57 -29.58
C GLY A 310 -2.59 16.12 -29.93
N PHE A 311 -1.68 15.18 -29.66
CA PHE A 311 -1.88 13.77 -30.00
C PHE A 311 -2.73 13.05 -28.97
N GLY A 312 -3.54 12.11 -29.44
CA GLY A 312 -4.37 11.27 -28.58
C GLY A 312 -3.57 10.37 -27.64
N GLY A 313 -2.30 10.09 -27.97
CA GLY A 313 -1.38 9.39 -27.07
C GLY A 313 0.10 9.69 -27.35
N TYR A 314 0.92 9.48 -26.31
CA TYR A 314 2.37 9.66 -26.32
C TYR A 314 2.97 9.05 -25.05
N HIS A 315 4.27 8.74 -25.03
CA HIS A 315 4.98 8.33 -23.80
C HIS A 315 6.14 9.29 -23.50
N THR A 316 6.55 9.41 -22.23
CA THR A 316 7.85 10.03 -21.88
C THR A 316 8.97 9.00 -21.73
N LEU A 317 8.66 7.86 -21.10
CA LEU A 317 9.61 6.77 -20.86
C LEU A 317 8.93 5.41 -21.09
N HIS A 318 9.65 4.46 -21.69
CA HIS A 318 9.18 3.13 -22.02
C HIS A 318 10.17 2.06 -21.55
N ILE A 319 9.68 1.09 -20.78
CA ILE A 319 10.38 -0.12 -20.33
C ILE A 319 9.75 -1.29 -21.08
N GLY A 320 10.29 -1.57 -22.27
CA GLY A 320 9.74 -2.57 -23.16
C GLY A 320 10.03 -4.00 -22.73
N TYR A 321 9.40 -4.93 -23.44
CA TYR A 321 9.56 -6.37 -23.21
C TYR A 321 11.03 -6.80 -23.33
N GLY A 322 11.57 -7.41 -22.26
CA GLY A 322 12.97 -7.81 -22.15
C GLY A 322 13.92 -6.76 -21.58
N ALA A 323 13.43 -5.56 -21.24
CA ALA A 323 14.16 -4.60 -20.41
C ALA A 323 13.98 -4.95 -18.92
N ASP A 324 14.43 -6.14 -18.54
CA ASP A 324 14.29 -6.68 -17.19
C ASP A 324 15.34 -6.08 -16.22
N ASN A 325 15.07 -6.15 -14.91
CA ASN A 325 15.97 -5.66 -13.86
C ASN A 325 16.24 -4.15 -13.97
N VAL A 326 15.20 -3.36 -14.14
CA VAL A 326 15.29 -1.90 -14.25
C VAL A 326 14.93 -1.25 -12.91
N THR A 327 15.57 -0.14 -12.57
CA THR A 327 15.17 0.71 -11.45
C THR A 327 15.05 2.15 -11.91
N LEU A 328 13.89 2.77 -11.74
CA LEU A 328 13.73 4.22 -11.88
C LEU A 328 13.79 4.84 -10.49
N LYS A 329 14.60 5.89 -10.32
CA LYS A 329 14.79 6.52 -9.01
C LYS A 329 14.81 8.04 -9.12
N GLY A 330 13.97 8.70 -8.33
CA GLY A 330 13.95 10.16 -8.23
C GLY A 330 13.40 10.89 -9.46
N GLY A 331 13.38 12.21 -9.37
CA GLY A 331 13.03 13.11 -10.47
C GLY A 331 11.55 13.23 -10.80
N ILE A 332 11.26 14.15 -11.73
CA ILE A 332 9.91 14.52 -12.14
C ILE A 332 9.69 14.12 -13.61
N TYR A 333 8.65 13.34 -13.85
CA TYR A 333 8.14 12.99 -15.17
C TYR A 333 6.88 13.82 -15.39
N ARG A 334 6.95 14.77 -16.33
CA ARG A 334 5.92 15.78 -16.54
C ARG A 334 5.30 15.67 -17.92
N GLY A 335 3.99 15.46 -17.99
CA GLY A 335 3.22 15.52 -19.22
C GLY A 335 2.97 16.96 -19.70
N ASP A 336 2.28 17.08 -20.82
CA ASP A 336 1.97 18.37 -21.44
C ASP A 336 0.53 18.85 -21.17
N LYS A 337 -0.22 18.19 -20.27
CA LYS A 337 -1.67 18.38 -20.04
C LYS A 337 -2.14 19.83 -19.99
N ASP A 338 -1.37 20.72 -19.37
CA ASP A 338 -1.72 22.14 -19.20
C ASP A 338 -1.56 22.96 -20.49
N SER A 339 -0.68 22.51 -21.38
CA SER A 339 -0.37 23.14 -22.66
C SER A 339 -0.95 22.41 -23.87
N HIS A 340 -1.50 21.21 -23.66
CA HIS A 340 -1.93 20.28 -24.69
C HIS A 340 -3.05 20.85 -25.55
N ASP A 341 -2.99 20.59 -26.86
CA ASP A 341 -4.02 20.97 -27.81
C ASP A 341 -5.10 19.89 -27.92
N TYR A 342 -6.23 20.11 -27.26
CA TYR A 342 -7.38 19.19 -27.28
C TYR A 342 -8.35 19.43 -28.47
N SER A 343 -8.01 20.32 -29.42
CA SER A 343 -8.91 20.66 -30.53
C SER A 343 -9.08 19.54 -31.56
N GLY A 344 -8.19 18.54 -31.56
CA GLY A 344 -8.20 17.41 -32.49
C GLY A 344 -9.34 16.41 -32.32
N GLY A 345 -10.14 16.52 -31.24
CA GLY A 345 -11.22 15.59 -30.90
C GLY A 345 -10.72 14.27 -30.27
N GLY A 346 -11.64 13.52 -29.65
CA GLY A 346 -11.32 12.31 -28.87
C GLY A 346 -11.02 12.61 -27.39
N THR A 347 -10.69 11.57 -26.61
CA THR A 347 -10.47 11.71 -25.15
C THR A 347 -9.04 12.09 -24.79
N HIS A 348 -8.06 11.92 -25.69
CA HIS A 348 -6.63 12.15 -25.43
C HIS A 348 -6.05 11.38 -24.23
N GLU A 349 -6.68 10.24 -23.92
CA GLU A 349 -6.36 9.40 -22.76
C GLU A 349 -5.05 8.62 -22.89
N GLY A 350 -4.46 8.52 -24.08
CA GLY A 350 -3.25 7.75 -24.35
C GLY A 350 -1.94 8.45 -24.00
N GLY A 351 -1.99 9.64 -23.39
CA GLY A 351 -0.79 10.42 -23.05
C GLY A 351 -0.21 9.96 -21.72
N TYR A 352 0.76 9.06 -21.77
CA TYR A 352 1.32 8.35 -20.63
C TYR A 352 2.68 8.88 -20.19
N GLY A 353 2.94 8.80 -18.89
CA GLY A 353 4.25 9.09 -18.33
C GLY A 353 5.24 7.95 -18.55
N ILE A 354 5.23 7.00 -17.64
CA ILE A 354 6.08 5.80 -17.66
C ILE A 354 5.22 4.61 -18.12
N VAL A 355 5.72 3.85 -19.08
CA VAL A 355 5.02 2.66 -19.60
C VAL A 355 5.91 1.43 -19.48
N THR A 356 5.40 0.34 -18.91
CA THR A 356 6.05 -0.97 -18.91
C THR A 356 5.25 -1.95 -19.75
N GLU A 357 5.92 -2.84 -20.48
CA GLU A 357 5.28 -3.86 -21.32
C GLU A 357 5.97 -5.20 -21.12
N GLY A 358 5.35 -6.10 -20.35
CA GLY A 358 5.92 -7.42 -20.06
C GLY A 358 7.31 -7.37 -19.42
N ALA A 359 7.57 -6.35 -18.60
CA ALA A 359 8.84 -6.16 -17.92
C ALA A 359 8.92 -7.02 -16.66
N ASN A 360 10.09 -7.57 -16.34
CA ASN A 360 10.29 -8.36 -15.14
C ASN A 360 11.29 -7.69 -14.18
N ASN A 361 10.99 -7.73 -12.88
CA ASN A 361 11.84 -7.21 -11.80
C ASN A 361 12.13 -5.70 -11.97
N LEU A 362 11.10 -4.88 -11.75
CA LEU A 362 11.17 -3.43 -11.87
C LEU A 362 10.99 -2.78 -10.50
N THR A 363 11.81 -1.77 -10.20
CA THR A 363 11.59 -0.87 -9.06
C THR A 363 11.40 0.56 -9.54
N ILE A 364 10.38 1.24 -9.04
CA ILE A 364 10.13 2.66 -9.22
C ILE A 364 10.12 3.28 -7.82
N ASP A 365 11.08 4.16 -7.52
CA ASP A 365 11.34 4.65 -6.16
C ASP A 365 11.54 6.17 -6.14
N GLY A 366 10.67 6.90 -5.44
CA GLY A 366 10.84 8.35 -5.30
C GLY A 366 10.54 9.17 -6.55
N VAL A 367 9.76 8.63 -7.51
CA VAL A 367 9.46 9.36 -8.76
C VAL A 367 8.22 10.23 -8.61
N LYS A 368 8.12 11.28 -9.43
CA LYS A 368 6.90 12.11 -9.54
C LYS A 368 6.32 12.05 -10.94
N GLY A 369 5.18 11.40 -11.14
CA GLY A 369 4.48 11.30 -12.43
C GLY A 369 3.29 12.26 -12.51
N VAL A 370 3.46 13.43 -13.13
CA VAL A 370 2.49 14.53 -13.02
C VAL A 370 2.09 15.17 -14.34
N ASN A 371 0.88 15.72 -14.38
CA ASN A 371 0.34 16.53 -15.49
C ASN A 371 0.29 15.81 -16.85
N PHE A 372 -0.06 14.53 -16.87
CA PHE A 372 -0.31 13.75 -18.09
C PHE A 372 -1.76 13.88 -18.58
N THR A 373 -1.98 13.80 -19.90
CA THR A 373 -3.35 13.79 -20.47
C THR A 373 -4.07 12.45 -20.27
N GLY A 374 -3.28 11.39 -20.07
CA GLY A 374 -3.68 10.05 -19.65
C GLY A 374 -3.16 9.73 -18.25
N ASP A 375 -2.41 8.64 -18.18
CA ASP A 375 -1.99 7.96 -16.95
C ASP A 375 -0.53 8.30 -16.59
N GLY A 376 -0.24 8.46 -15.30
CA GLY A 376 1.13 8.72 -14.84
C GLY A 376 2.08 7.53 -15.03
N LEU A 377 1.60 6.33 -14.72
CA LEU A 377 2.30 5.06 -14.90
C LEU A 377 1.35 3.98 -15.43
N ILE A 378 1.79 3.24 -16.44
CA ILE A 378 1.13 2.01 -16.89
C ILE A 378 2.06 0.82 -16.68
N ILE A 379 1.55 -0.18 -15.97
CA ILE A 379 2.17 -1.49 -15.81
C ILE A 379 1.42 -2.47 -16.72
N GLY A 380 1.92 -2.66 -17.94
CA GLY A 380 1.23 -3.41 -19.00
C GLY A 380 1.85 -4.78 -19.30
N GLY A 381 1.06 -5.64 -19.94
CA GLY A 381 1.55 -6.88 -20.57
C GLY A 381 2.02 -6.68 -22.01
N SER A 382 2.79 -7.64 -22.52
CA SER A 382 3.19 -7.77 -23.93
C SER A 382 2.57 -9.05 -24.51
N GLY A 383 1.97 -8.97 -25.70
CA GLY A 383 1.28 -10.09 -26.33
C GLY A 383 1.77 -10.35 -27.74
N THR A 384 1.95 -11.63 -28.09
CA THR A 384 2.24 -12.07 -29.46
C THR A 384 1.17 -13.07 -29.91
N LEU A 385 0.38 -12.70 -30.92
CA LEU A 385 -0.51 -13.64 -31.59
C LEU A 385 0.34 -14.60 -32.42
N ILE A 386 0.25 -15.88 -32.11
CA ILE A 386 1.03 -16.94 -32.76
C ILE A 386 0.32 -17.40 -34.01
N GLN A 387 -0.98 -17.68 -33.90
CA GLN A 387 -1.77 -18.20 -34.99
C GLN A 387 -3.28 -18.04 -34.74
N ASP A 388 -3.99 -17.65 -35.80
CA ASP A 388 -5.45 -17.80 -35.92
C ASP A 388 -5.82 -19.17 -36.49
N LEU A 389 -6.78 -19.84 -35.86
CA LEU A 389 -7.26 -21.15 -36.28
C LEU A 389 -8.76 -21.08 -36.57
N TYR A 390 -9.11 -21.12 -37.86
CA TYR A 390 -10.50 -21.16 -38.35
C TYR A 390 -11.01 -22.59 -38.53
N GLU A 391 -12.29 -22.76 -38.87
CA GLU A 391 -12.99 -24.05 -39.08
C GLU A 391 -12.16 -25.11 -39.82
N LYS A 392 -11.42 -24.72 -40.87
CA LYS A 392 -10.57 -25.63 -41.67
C LYS A 392 -9.33 -26.16 -40.93
N SER A 393 -9.05 -25.65 -39.75
CA SER A 393 -7.93 -26.09 -38.90
C SER A 393 -8.31 -27.28 -38.02
N PHE A 394 -9.57 -27.72 -38.09
CA PHE A 394 -10.12 -28.78 -37.25
C PHE A 394 -10.61 -29.97 -38.10
N VAL A 395 -10.39 -31.17 -37.59
CA VAL A 395 -10.92 -32.42 -38.16
C VAL A 395 -11.57 -33.25 -37.06
N SER A 396 -12.56 -34.08 -37.43
CA SER A 396 -13.15 -35.04 -36.49
C SER A 396 -12.11 -36.08 -36.06
N GLY A 397 -12.10 -36.40 -34.77
CA GLY A 397 -11.18 -37.36 -34.17
C GLY A 397 -10.57 -36.88 -32.86
N ALA A 398 -9.82 -37.77 -32.22
CA ALA A 398 -9.14 -37.52 -30.94
C ALA A 398 -7.68 -37.97 -31.00
N ILE A 399 -7.00 -37.85 -29.86
CA ILE A 399 -5.65 -38.36 -29.61
C ILE A 399 -5.75 -39.27 -28.38
N ASP A 400 -5.21 -40.49 -28.47
CA ASP A 400 -5.26 -41.43 -27.36
C ASP A 400 -4.14 -41.19 -26.33
N GLU A 401 -4.04 -42.07 -25.33
CA GLU A 401 -3.02 -41.98 -24.27
C GLU A 401 -1.58 -42.25 -24.72
N LYS A 402 -1.39 -42.80 -25.92
CA LYS A 402 -0.08 -43.04 -26.53
C LYS A 402 0.33 -41.91 -27.47
N GLY A 403 -0.56 -40.93 -27.69
CA GLY A 403 -0.35 -39.83 -28.62
C GLY A 403 -0.73 -40.18 -30.06
N ASP A 404 -1.42 -41.29 -30.30
CA ASP A 404 -1.85 -41.72 -31.63
C ASP A 404 -3.19 -41.09 -32.01
N PHE A 405 -3.34 -40.73 -33.30
CA PHE A 405 -4.62 -40.23 -33.81
C PHE A 405 -5.64 -41.34 -33.92
N VAL A 406 -6.81 -41.14 -33.31
CA VAL A 406 -7.91 -42.11 -33.31
C VAL A 406 -9.19 -41.48 -33.87
N SER A 407 -10.03 -42.31 -34.49
CA SER A 407 -11.36 -41.88 -34.93
C SER A 407 -12.28 -41.74 -33.72
N ASP A 408 -12.86 -40.57 -33.57
CA ASP A 408 -13.88 -40.27 -32.55
C ASP A 408 -14.82 -39.20 -33.12
N PRO A 409 -16.06 -39.55 -33.54
CA PRO A 409 -17.00 -38.60 -34.11
C PRO A 409 -17.58 -37.62 -33.09
N THR A 410 -17.33 -37.83 -31.79
CA THR A 410 -17.81 -36.95 -30.71
C THR A 410 -16.82 -35.81 -30.40
N LYS A 411 -15.61 -35.87 -30.97
CA LYS A 411 -14.53 -34.90 -30.76
C LYS A 411 -14.03 -34.31 -32.07
N ILE A 412 -13.45 -33.12 -31.95
CA ILE A 412 -12.64 -32.49 -32.99
C ILE A 412 -11.25 -32.24 -32.43
N ARG A 413 -10.26 -32.28 -33.30
CA ARG A 413 -8.87 -31.98 -32.98
C ARG A 413 -8.26 -31.07 -34.02
N PHE A 414 -7.15 -30.44 -33.68
CA PHE A 414 -6.34 -29.72 -34.65
C PHE A 414 -5.89 -30.66 -35.78
N GLN A 415 -6.05 -30.17 -37.02
CA GLN A 415 -5.60 -30.85 -38.23
C GLN A 415 -4.07 -30.79 -38.37
N GLY A 416 -3.48 -29.62 -38.08
CA GLY A 416 -2.05 -29.37 -38.11
C GLY A 416 -1.47 -29.14 -36.72
N ALA A 417 -0.18 -29.45 -36.55
CA ALA A 417 0.54 -29.15 -35.32
C ALA A 417 0.80 -27.65 -35.19
N ILE A 418 0.75 -27.14 -33.95
CA ILE A 418 1.23 -25.80 -33.63
C ILE A 418 2.67 -25.92 -33.14
N ASN A 419 3.59 -25.29 -33.88
CA ASN A 419 5.03 -25.42 -33.65
C ASN A 419 5.55 -24.34 -32.69
N PHE A 420 6.46 -24.72 -31.80
CA PHE A 420 7.14 -23.78 -30.88
C PHE A 420 8.37 -23.11 -31.50
N ASN A 421 8.39 -22.95 -32.82
CA ASN A 421 9.52 -22.36 -33.55
C ASN A 421 9.57 -20.83 -33.44
N ASN A 422 8.46 -20.18 -33.07
CA ASN A 422 8.42 -18.75 -32.85
C ASN A 422 9.43 -18.37 -31.74
N PRO A 423 10.34 -17.39 -31.96
CA PRO A 423 11.32 -16.97 -30.96
C PRO A 423 10.74 -16.67 -29.58
N VAL A 424 9.49 -16.18 -29.52
CA VAL A 424 8.83 -15.86 -28.25
C VAL A 424 8.70 -17.11 -27.36
N PHE A 425 8.48 -18.30 -27.92
CA PHE A 425 8.39 -19.54 -27.15
C PHE A 425 9.72 -20.07 -26.62
N LYS A 426 10.83 -19.59 -27.19
CA LYS A 426 12.17 -19.89 -26.65
C LYS A 426 12.45 -19.06 -25.41
N LYS A 427 11.90 -17.83 -25.36
CA LYS A 427 12.00 -16.93 -24.22
C LYS A 427 10.97 -17.29 -23.14
N GLU A 428 9.72 -17.48 -23.56
CA GLU A 428 8.57 -17.75 -22.70
C GLU A 428 8.05 -19.14 -22.99
N ARG A 429 8.23 -20.08 -22.06
CA ARG A 429 7.79 -21.48 -22.23
C ARG A 429 6.33 -21.66 -21.90
N GLU A 430 5.47 -20.78 -22.42
CA GLU A 430 4.04 -20.81 -22.17
C GLU A 430 3.22 -20.29 -23.36
N PHE A 431 1.96 -20.69 -23.42
CA PHE A 431 0.96 -20.17 -24.35
C PHE A 431 -0.43 -20.22 -23.73
N GLU A 432 -1.40 -19.54 -24.33
CA GLU A 432 -2.81 -19.69 -24.01
C GLU A 432 -3.65 -19.73 -25.28
N PHE A 433 -4.89 -20.20 -25.14
CA PHE A 433 -5.92 -19.98 -26.15
C PHE A 433 -6.83 -18.84 -25.77
N SER A 434 -7.26 -18.05 -26.76
CA SER A 434 -8.18 -16.94 -26.54
C SER A 434 -9.20 -16.80 -27.67
N ASN A 435 -10.20 -15.94 -27.45
CA ASN A 435 -11.22 -15.55 -28.42
C ASN A 435 -11.92 -16.75 -29.09
N GLY A 436 -12.16 -17.82 -28.33
CA GLY A 436 -12.80 -19.03 -28.82
C GLY A 436 -14.25 -18.79 -29.23
N GLN A 437 -14.60 -19.07 -30.48
CA GLN A 437 -15.96 -18.96 -31.01
C GLN A 437 -16.44 -20.32 -31.52
N LYS A 438 -17.69 -20.68 -31.21
CA LYS A 438 -18.32 -21.97 -31.57
C LYS A 438 -17.47 -23.19 -31.18
N LEU A 439 -16.66 -23.03 -30.13
CA LEU A 439 -15.85 -24.06 -29.51
C LEU A 439 -16.21 -24.21 -28.02
N THR A 440 -15.99 -25.40 -27.45
CA THR A 440 -16.06 -25.62 -26.02
C THR A 440 -14.92 -24.87 -25.33
N ASN A 441 -15.19 -24.29 -24.15
CA ASN A 441 -14.17 -23.62 -23.36
C ASN A 441 -13.15 -24.58 -22.73
N ILE A 442 -13.35 -25.89 -22.84
CA ILE A 442 -12.49 -26.95 -22.30
C ILE A 442 -11.85 -27.73 -23.45
N PHE A 443 -10.57 -28.02 -23.33
CA PHE A 443 -9.78 -28.76 -24.31
C PHE A 443 -8.65 -29.56 -23.66
N ASP A 444 -8.14 -30.55 -24.39
CA ASP A 444 -6.94 -31.30 -24.04
C ASP A 444 -5.77 -30.84 -24.93
N VAL A 445 -4.54 -30.89 -24.41
CA VAL A 445 -3.30 -30.55 -25.12
C VAL A 445 -2.35 -31.73 -25.12
N TYR A 446 -1.75 -32.04 -26.27
CA TYR A 446 -0.82 -33.17 -26.46
C TYR A 446 0.50 -32.65 -27.01
N PHE A 447 1.61 -32.89 -26.30
CA PHE A 447 2.94 -32.40 -26.64
C PHE A 447 3.83 -33.49 -27.23
N TYR A 448 4.66 -33.09 -28.20
CA TYR A 448 5.54 -33.98 -28.95
C TYR A 448 6.92 -33.37 -29.14
N LYS A 449 7.92 -34.24 -29.32
CA LYS A 449 9.28 -33.87 -29.75
C LYS A 449 9.34 -33.68 -31.27
N GLU A 450 10.44 -33.10 -31.74
CA GLU A 450 10.70 -32.88 -33.17
C GLU A 450 10.67 -34.17 -34.00
N ASP A 451 11.09 -35.31 -33.43
CA ASP A 451 11.10 -36.62 -34.10
C ASP A 451 9.73 -37.32 -34.15
N GLY A 452 8.68 -36.69 -33.63
CA GLY A 452 7.33 -37.25 -33.57
C GLY A 452 7.02 -38.03 -32.30
N THR A 453 7.98 -38.19 -31.38
CA THR A 453 7.76 -38.91 -30.12
C THR A 453 6.76 -38.15 -29.24
N PHE A 454 5.67 -38.81 -28.85
CA PHE A 454 4.72 -38.30 -27.86
C PHE A 454 5.38 -38.16 -26.49
N MET A 455 5.11 -37.04 -25.82
CA MET A 455 5.70 -36.73 -24.51
C MET A 455 4.69 -36.87 -23.38
N ASN A 456 3.68 -36.01 -23.37
CA ASN A 456 2.65 -35.97 -22.34
C ASN A 456 1.40 -35.25 -22.87
N ARG A 457 0.34 -35.30 -22.06
CA ARG A 457 -0.91 -34.56 -22.30
C ARG A 457 -1.36 -33.83 -21.05
N LEU A 458 -2.03 -32.70 -21.26
CA LEU A 458 -2.76 -31.96 -20.25
C LEU A 458 -4.24 -32.06 -20.59
N MET A 459 -5.06 -32.57 -19.67
CA MET A 459 -6.48 -32.78 -19.89
C MET A 459 -7.30 -31.63 -19.30
N ASP A 460 -8.48 -31.37 -19.85
CA ASP A 460 -9.47 -30.43 -19.29
C ASP A 460 -8.94 -29.00 -19.05
N GLN A 461 -8.01 -28.55 -19.90
CA GLN A 461 -7.50 -27.18 -19.89
C GLN A 461 -8.58 -26.22 -20.35
N LYS A 462 -8.52 -24.97 -19.89
CA LYS A 462 -9.53 -23.95 -20.19
C LYS A 462 -9.01 -22.86 -21.13
N VAL A 463 -9.87 -22.32 -21.97
CA VAL A 463 -9.57 -21.10 -22.73
C VAL A 463 -9.23 -20.00 -21.73
N ARG A 464 -8.23 -19.16 -22.06
CA ARG A 464 -7.57 -18.16 -21.19
C ARG A 464 -6.68 -18.71 -20.08
N GLN A 465 -6.57 -20.03 -19.92
CA GLN A 465 -5.59 -20.63 -19.01
C GLN A 465 -4.18 -20.58 -19.63
N ILE A 466 -3.20 -20.16 -18.84
CA ILE A 466 -1.78 -20.22 -19.22
C ILE A 466 -1.32 -21.68 -19.16
N ILE A 467 -0.83 -22.18 -20.29
CA ILE A 467 -0.34 -23.55 -20.49
C ILE A 467 1.18 -23.52 -20.57
N GLN A 468 1.85 -24.20 -19.63
CA GLN A 468 3.29 -24.36 -19.63
C GLN A 468 3.72 -25.38 -20.69
N ILE A 469 4.76 -25.04 -21.46
CA ILE A 469 5.32 -25.89 -22.51
C ILE A 469 6.41 -26.79 -21.89
N PRO A 470 6.20 -28.12 -21.82
CA PRO A 470 7.16 -29.06 -21.22
C PRO A 470 8.53 -28.97 -21.88
N GLU A 471 9.62 -29.04 -21.11
CA GLU A 471 10.98 -29.01 -21.65
C GLU A 471 11.19 -30.09 -22.73
N GLY A 472 11.78 -29.71 -23.87
CA GLY A 472 12.00 -30.60 -25.02
C GLY A 472 10.79 -30.80 -25.95
N ALA A 473 9.61 -30.26 -25.63
CA ALA A 473 8.49 -30.23 -26.57
C ALA A 473 8.75 -29.25 -27.71
N SER A 474 8.51 -29.69 -28.95
CA SER A 474 8.71 -28.94 -30.19
C SER A 474 7.41 -28.47 -30.84
N TYR A 475 6.31 -29.21 -30.64
CA TYR A 475 4.98 -28.83 -31.10
C TYR A 475 3.89 -29.50 -30.27
N PHE A 476 2.64 -29.07 -30.49
CA PHE A 476 1.48 -29.67 -29.84
C PHE A 476 0.26 -29.75 -30.76
N TYR A 477 -0.72 -30.56 -30.33
CA TYR A 477 -2.07 -30.59 -30.85
C TYR A 477 -3.07 -30.34 -29.72
N ALA A 478 -4.26 -29.84 -30.06
CA ALA A 478 -5.37 -29.73 -29.11
C ALA A 478 -6.60 -30.54 -29.57
N VAL A 479 -7.37 -31.02 -28.60
CA VAL A 479 -8.62 -31.77 -28.79
C VAL A 479 -9.74 -31.10 -28.01
N PHE A 480 -10.89 -30.89 -28.65
CA PHE A 480 -12.09 -30.30 -28.05
C PHE A 480 -13.20 -31.35 -27.99
N ASN A 481 -13.92 -31.37 -26.87
CA ASN A 481 -14.99 -32.34 -26.62
C ASN A 481 -16.31 -31.93 -27.30
N GLN A 482 -16.30 -31.84 -28.63
CA GLN A 482 -17.47 -31.54 -29.45
C GLN A 482 -17.36 -32.19 -30.84
N SER A 483 -18.49 -32.48 -31.47
CA SER A 483 -18.55 -33.22 -32.74
C SER A 483 -18.49 -32.37 -34.01
N LYS A 484 -18.64 -31.05 -33.91
CA LYS A 484 -18.74 -30.14 -35.07
C LYS A 484 -17.71 -29.01 -34.97
N SER A 485 -17.08 -28.65 -36.08
CA SER A 485 -16.17 -27.50 -36.20
C SER A 485 -16.76 -26.34 -37.01
N SER A 486 -18.04 -26.39 -37.38
CA SER A 486 -18.68 -25.36 -38.20
C SER A 486 -18.56 -23.96 -37.58
N ALA A 487 -17.96 -23.04 -38.32
CA ALA A 487 -17.61 -21.69 -37.87
C ALA A 487 -16.74 -21.64 -36.59
N ALA A 488 -16.01 -22.70 -36.27
CA ALA A 488 -15.06 -22.70 -35.16
C ALA A 488 -13.93 -21.71 -35.41
N TYR A 489 -13.54 -20.98 -34.37
CA TYR A 489 -12.41 -20.06 -34.39
C TYR A 489 -11.73 -20.00 -33.02
N ILE A 490 -10.40 -19.96 -32.99
CA ILE A 490 -9.64 -19.74 -31.76
C ILE A 490 -8.27 -19.12 -32.09
N GLU A 491 -7.75 -18.32 -31.16
CA GLU A 491 -6.43 -17.70 -31.25
C GLU A 491 -5.44 -18.42 -30.33
N VAL A 492 -4.21 -18.61 -30.80
CA VAL A 492 -3.08 -19.07 -29.98
C VAL A 492 -2.21 -17.87 -29.64
N TRP A 493 -2.07 -17.55 -28.36
CA TRP A 493 -1.28 -16.41 -27.90
C TRP A 493 -0.11 -16.84 -27.03
N GLN A 494 0.95 -16.04 -27.07
CA GLN A 494 1.86 -15.90 -25.95
C GLN A 494 1.60 -14.53 -25.31
N ARG A 495 1.43 -14.49 -23.99
CA ARG A 495 1.26 -13.26 -23.21
C ARG A 495 2.28 -13.21 -22.09
N ALA A 496 3.10 -12.18 -22.08
CA ALA A 496 4.02 -11.87 -21.00
C ALA A 496 3.49 -10.66 -20.21
N VAL A 497 2.91 -10.91 -19.05
CA VAL A 497 2.55 -9.85 -18.10
C VAL A 497 3.79 -9.24 -17.48
N SER A 498 3.72 -8.00 -16.98
CA SER A 498 4.80 -7.44 -16.17
C SER A 498 4.85 -8.18 -14.83
N LYS A 499 6.04 -8.59 -14.37
CA LYS A 499 6.22 -9.43 -13.17
C LYS A 499 7.13 -8.75 -12.15
N ASN A 500 6.83 -8.90 -10.86
CA ASN A 500 7.68 -8.42 -9.77
C ASN A 500 7.99 -6.91 -9.86
N VAL A 501 6.95 -6.09 -9.98
CA VAL A 501 7.09 -4.64 -10.05
C VAL A 501 6.83 -4.04 -8.68
N VAL A 502 7.71 -3.16 -8.21
CA VAL A 502 7.56 -2.41 -6.96
C VAL A 502 7.55 -0.92 -7.27
N VAL A 503 6.45 -0.24 -6.92
CA VAL A 503 6.32 1.22 -6.98
C VAL A 503 6.25 1.74 -5.55
N LYS A 504 7.20 2.58 -5.15
CA LYS A 504 7.28 3.06 -3.76
C LYS A 504 7.75 4.48 -3.61
N ASN A 505 7.36 5.11 -2.49
CA ASN A 505 7.80 6.45 -2.10
C ASN A 505 7.56 7.51 -3.19
N SER A 506 6.61 7.29 -4.09
CA SER A 506 6.42 8.08 -5.32
C SER A 506 5.12 8.89 -5.25
N GLU A 507 5.02 9.89 -6.12
CA GLU A 507 3.87 10.79 -6.24
C GLU A 507 3.28 10.69 -7.64
N PHE A 508 1.98 10.41 -7.76
CA PHE A 508 1.27 10.44 -9.05
C PHE A 508 0.08 11.38 -8.93
N ALA A 509 0.19 12.55 -9.53
CA ALA A 509 -0.72 13.64 -9.22
C ALA A 509 -1.05 14.54 -10.42
N PHE A 510 -2.20 15.21 -10.36
CA PHE A 510 -2.66 16.16 -11.38
C PHE A 510 -2.78 15.57 -12.79
N ASN A 511 -2.79 14.24 -12.94
CA ASN A 511 -3.02 13.60 -14.23
C ASN A 511 -4.51 13.69 -14.59
N ARG A 512 -4.80 13.69 -15.88
CA ARG A 512 -6.17 13.88 -16.36
C ARG A 512 -6.99 12.59 -16.27
N ARG A 513 -6.37 11.42 -16.45
CA ARG A 513 -7.05 10.12 -16.38
C ARG A 513 -6.73 9.34 -15.11
N GLN A 514 -5.48 8.96 -14.89
CA GLN A 514 -5.11 8.06 -13.79
C GLN A 514 -3.76 8.38 -13.17
N GLY A 515 -3.58 8.00 -11.90
CA GLY A 515 -2.25 7.93 -11.29
C GLY A 515 -1.46 6.76 -11.85
N ILE A 516 -1.87 5.54 -11.50
CA ILE A 516 -1.24 4.28 -11.90
C ILE A 516 -2.29 3.32 -12.47
N THR A 517 -1.97 2.69 -13.59
CA THR A 517 -2.80 1.65 -14.22
C THR A 517 -2.04 0.33 -14.26
N ILE A 518 -2.69 -0.78 -13.86
CA ILE A 518 -2.18 -2.14 -14.00
C ILE A 518 -3.01 -2.87 -15.05
N ALA A 519 -2.43 -3.02 -16.25
CA ALA A 519 -3.07 -3.56 -17.45
C ALA A 519 -2.39 -4.88 -17.91
N GLY A 520 -2.08 -5.76 -16.97
CA GLY A 520 -1.36 -7.01 -17.18
C GLY A 520 -0.15 -7.14 -16.28
N GLY A 521 -0.39 -7.36 -14.99
CA GLY A 521 0.64 -7.49 -13.96
C GLY A 521 0.50 -8.74 -13.10
N ASP A 522 1.63 -9.31 -12.69
CA ASP A 522 1.71 -10.36 -11.68
C ASP A 522 2.74 -10.01 -10.60
N HIS A 523 2.37 -10.13 -9.32
CA HIS A 523 3.22 -9.72 -8.19
C HIS A 523 3.60 -8.23 -8.25
N ILE A 524 2.58 -7.37 -8.28
CA ILE A 524 2.76 -5.91 -8.32
C ILE A 524 2.57 -5.34 -6.93
N THR A 525 3.56 -4.59 -6.42
CA THR A 525 3.50 -3.92 -5.12
C THR A 525 3.52 -2.42 -5.29
N ILE A 526 2.48 -1.72 -4.84
CA ILE A 526 2.39 -0.25 -4.82
C ILE A 526 2.33 0.17 -3.35
N ILE A 527 3.41 0.75 -2.82
CA ILE A 527 3.58 1.01 -1.38
C ILE A 527 4.12 2.38 -1.01
N ASN A 528 3.55 3.04 0.00
CA ASN A 528 3.99 4.35 0.50
C ASN A 528 4.01 5.46 -0.57
N ASN A 529 3.00 5.50 -1.43
CA ASN A 529 2.88 6.52 -2.48
C ASN A 529 1.78 7.55 -2.15
N GLU A 530 1.88 8.72 -2.78
CA GLU A 530 0.88 9.78 -2.77
C GLU A 530 0.16 9.81 -4.12
N LEU A 531 -1.17 9.65 -4.13
CA LEU A 531 -1.98 9.63 -5.37
C LEU A 531 -3.17 10.58 -5.26
N HIS A 532 -3.10 11.72 -5.95
CA HIS A 532 -4.05 12.80 -5.70
C HIS A 532 -4.33 13.74 -6.87
N ASP A 533 -5.41 14.51 -6.73
CA ASP A 533 -5.82 15.55 -7.69
C ASP A 533 -5.99 15.04 -9.13
N ILE A 534 -6.37 13.77 -9.29
CA ILE A 534 -6.65 13.17 -10.60
C ILE A 534 -8.01 13.64 -11.11
N LYS A 535 -8.04 14.32 -12.27
CA LYS A 535 -9.27 14.94 -12.81
C LYS A 535 -9.19 15.25 -14.30
N GLY A 536 -10.25 14.88 -15.02
CA GLY A 536 -10.62 15.47 -16.31
C GLY A 536 -11.09 14.48 -17.38
N THR A 537 -10.66 13.21 -17.36
CA THR A 537 -11.22 12.15 -18.22
C THR A 537 -11.35 10.85 -17.45
N ALA A 538 -12.46 10.13 -17.67
CA ALA A 538 -12.75 8.89 -16.95
C ALA A 538 -11.64 7.83 -17.16
N PRO A 539 -11.37 6.99 -16.14
CA PRO A 539 -12.13 6.87 -14.89
C PRO A 539 -11.74 7.86 -13.78
N GLN A 540 -10.63 8.61 -13.88
CA GLN A 540 -10.19 9.56 -12.83
C GLN A 540 -9.80 8.88 -11.51
N ALA A 541 -9.00 7.81 -11.60
CA ALA A 541 -8.61 6.98 -10.46
C ALA A 541 -7.19 7.25 -9.97
N GLY A 542 -6.94 7.08 -8.67
CA GLY A 542 -5.59 6.97 -8.14
C GLY A 542 -4.87 5.74 -8.71
N ILE A 543 -5.39 4.55 -8.41
CA ILE A 543 -4.96 3.27 -8.97
C ILE A 543 -6.13 2.59 -9.68
N ASP A 544 -5.87 2.04 -10.86
CA ASP A 544 -6.81 1.20 -11.59
C ASP A 544 -6.18 -0.12 -12.02
N VAL A 545 -6.84 -1.21 -11.67
CA VAL A 545 -6.46 -2.58 -12.04
C VAL A 545 -7.49 -3.09 -13.04
N GLU A 546 -7.18 -2.82 -14.31
CA GLU A 546 -8.05 -3.12 -15.46
C GLU A 546 -7.18 -3.45 -16.67
N ALA A 547 -7.31 -4.68 -17.17
CA ALA A 547 -6.56 -5.16 -18.33
C ALA A 547 -7.45 -5.67 -19.48
N GLY A 548 -8.77 -5.68 -19.30
CA GLY A 548 -9.74 -6.25 -20.23
C GLY A 548 -9.59 -7.77 -20.39
N TYR A 549 -9.26 -8.52 -19.32
CA TYR A 549 -8.92 -9.96 -19.40
C TYR A 549 -10.03 -10.79 -20.05
N GLY A 550 -11.30 -10.47 -19.78
CA GLY A 550 -12.47 -11.11 -20.41
C GLY A 550 -12.66 -10.73 -21.89
N GLU A 551 -12.06 -9.64 -22.33
CA GLU A 551 -12.15 -9.05 -23.68
C GLU A 551 -10.85 -9.23 -24.48
N ASN A 552 -10.16 -10.37 -24.27
CA ASN A 552 -8.89 -10.71 -24.93
C ASN A 552 -7.65 -9.93 -24.45
N GLY A 553 -7.74 -9.31 -23.26
CA GLY A 553 -6.68 -8.54 -22.59
C GLY A 553 -5.65 -9.39 -21.83
N PHE A 554 -5.05 -8.83 -20.78
CA PHE A 554 -4.04 -9.50 -19.95
C PHE A 554 -4.60 -9.86 -18.57
N LEU A 555 -4.04 -10.88 -17.90
CA LEU A 555 -4.46 -11.22 -16.54
C LEU A 555 -3.73 -10.34 -15.54
N ASN A 556 -4.48 -9.72 -14.62
CA ASN A 556 -3.93 -9.15 -13.39
C ASN A 556 -3.99 -10.19 -12.26
N SER A 557 -2.86 -10.45 -11.60
CA SER A 557 -2.80 -11.36 -10.45
C SER A 557 -1.84 -10.89 -9.36
N ASN A 558 -2.11 -11.27 -8.11
CA ASN A 558 -1.18 -11.03 -6.98
C ASN A 558 -0.79 -9.55 -6.86
N ILE A 559 -1.80 -8.69 -6.61
CA ILE A 559 -1.63 -7.24 -6.53
C ILE A 559 -1.62 -6.79 -5.06
N PHE A 560 -0.67 -5.96 -4.68
CA PHE A 560 -0.49 -5.48 -3.31
C PHE A 560 -0.46 -3.95 -3.27
N ILE A 561 -1.51 -3.32 -2.76
CA ILE A 561 -1.64 -1.86 -2.62
C ILE A 561 -1.57 -1.54 -1.13
N LYS A 562 -0.44 -1.01 -0.66
CA LYS A 562 -0.14 -0.90 0.77
C LYS A 562 0.26 0.49 1.23
N ASN A 563 -0.28 0.97 2.35
CA ASN A 563 0.19 2.19 3.02
C ASN A 563 0.29 3.43 2.09
N ASN A 564 -0.54 3.52 1.07
CA ASN A 564 -0.61 4.69 0.19
C ASN A 564 -1.62 5.69 0.74
N ASN A 565 -1.44 6.95 0.34
CA ASN A 565 -2.33 8.03 0.69
C ASN A 565 -3.02 8.56 -0.57
N PHE A 566 -4.35 8.63 -0.52
CA PHE A 566 -5.19 9.06 -1.62
C PHE A 566 -6.07 10.22 -1.17
N TYR A 567 -6.13 11.29 -1.98
CA TYR A 567 -6.99 12.43 -1.71
C TYR A 567 -7.30 13.24 -2.97
N ASN A 568 -8.40 13.98 -2.96
CA ASN A 568 -8.81 14.89 -4.05
C ASN A 568 -8.93 14.25 -5.45
N ASN A 569 -9.02 12.94 -5.56
CA ASN A 569 -9.29 12.27 -6.84
C ASN A 569 -10.76 12.47 -7.22
N ALA A 570 -11.03 12.71 -8.51
CA ALA A 570 -12.35 13.17 -8.92
C ALA A 570 -13.44 12.08 -8.87
N ALA A 571 -13.06 10.80 -8.91
CA ALA A 571 -14.00 9.68 -8.93
C ALA A 571 -13.59 8.47 -8.08
N TYR A 572 -12.34 7.98 -8.21
CA TYR A 572 -11.89 6.77 -7.52
C TYR A 572 -10.52 6.95 -6.86
N ASP A 573 -10.32 6.35 -5.69
CA ASP A 573 -8.97 6.15 -5.14
C ASP A 573 -8.38 4.84 -5.68
N VAL A 574 -9.09 3.71 -5.52
CA VAL A 574 -8.68 2.39 -6.01
C VAL A 574 -9.81 1.69 -6.76
N ILE A 575 -9.51 1.16 -7.94
CA ILE A 575 -10.39 0.26 -8.72
C ILE A 575 -9.73 -1.11 -8.85
N LEU A 576 -10.48 -2.16 -8.55
CA LEU A 576 -10.20 -3.54 -8.88
C LEU A 576 -11.28 -4.02 -9.86
N TYR A 577 -11.03 -3.91 -11.17
CA TYR A 577 -12.03 -4.20 -12.20
C TYR A 577 -11.94 -5.64 -12.70
N ASP A 578 -10.75 -6.10 -13.09
CA ASP A 578 -10.52 -7.48 -13.50
C ASP A 578 -9.19 -8.05 -12.97
N GLY A 579 -9.17 -9.37 -12.79
CA GLY A 579 -8.04 -10.08 -12.23
C GLY A 579 -8.40 -10.92 -11.01
N GLN A 580 -7.36 -11.32 -10.28
CA GLN A 580 -7.52 -12.16 -9.11
C GLN A 580 -6.45 -11.89 -8.04
N ASN A 581 -6.77 -12.17 -6.79
CA ASN A 581 -5.85 -12.08 -5.66
C ASN A 581 -5.23 -10.68 -5.49
N ALA A 582 -5.99 -9.78 -4.86
CA ALA A 582 -5.49 -8.46 -4.46
C ALA A 582 -5.48 -8.31 -2.93
N THR A 583 -4.49 -7.58 -2.42
CA THR A 583 -4.46 -7.10 -1.03
C THR A 583 -4.38 -5.58 -1.03
N VAL A 584 -5.41 -4.93 -0.49
CA VAL A 584 -5.45 -3.48 -0.24
C VAL A 584 -5.31 -3.30 1.27
N GLU A 585 -4.14 -2.86 1.74
CA GLU A 585 -3.78 -2.90 3.16
C GLU A 585 -3.22 -1.57 3.71
N GLY A 586 -3.73 -1.09 4.83
CA GLY A 586 -3.13 0.06 5.55
C GLY A 586 -3.18 1.40 4.81
N ASN A 587 -3.99 1.53 3.75
CA ASN A 587 -4.08 2.76 2.96
C ASN A 587 -5.00 3.79 3.64
N HIS A 588 -4.77 5.07 3.33
CA HIS A 588 -5.67 6.16 3.68
C HIS A 588 -6.38 6.66 2.42
N LEU A 589 -7.69 6.42 2.34
CA LEU A 589 -8.54 6.71 1.17
C LEU A 589 -9.47 7.87 1.51
N SER A 590 -9.09 9.09 1.12
CA SER A 590 -9.70 10.33 1.60
C SER A 590 -10.23 11.25 0.49
N SER A 591 -10.49 10.71 -0.70
CA SER A 591 -11.24 11.45 -1.74
C SER A 591 -12.70 11.60 -1.34
N LYS A 592 -13.00 12.68 -0.63
CA LYS A 592 -14.29 12.95 0.02
C LYS A 592 -15.47 12.87 -0.95
N THR A 593 -16.53 12.20 -0.52
CA THR A 593 -17.76 11.87 -1.25
C THR A 593 -17.55 11.04 -2.52
N LYS A 594 -16.32 10.56 -2.77
CA LYS A 594 -15.98 9.74 -3.94
C LYS A 594 -15.83 8.27 -3.55
N ILE A 595 -15.51 7.43 -4.52
CA ILE A 595 -15.34 6.01 -4.28
C ILE A 595 -13.89 5.78 -3.84
N GLY A 596 -13.69 5.46 -2.56
CA GLY A 596 -12.39 5.06 -2.05
C GLY A 596 -11.97 3.70 -2.64
N LEU A 597 -12.89 2.75 -2.69
CA LEU A 597 -12.61 1.42 -3.24
C LEU A 597 -13.79 0.93 -4.08
N ALA A 598 -13.48 0.52 -5.32
CA ALA A 598 -14.36 -0.26 -6.17
C ALA A 598 -13.79 -1.66 -6.39
N VAL A 599 -14.58 -2.71 -6.16
CA VAL A 599 -14.24 -4.09 -6.56
C VAL A 599 -15.41 -4.65 -7.37
N SER A 600 -15.21 -4.85 -8.67
CA SER A 600 -16.26 -5.21 -9.62
C SER A 600 -16.13 -6.65 -10.12
N PRO A 601 -17.23 -7.31 -10.53
CA PRO A 601 -17.12 -8.52 -11.33
C PRO A 601 -16.41 -8.18 -12.65
N PRO A 602 -15.45 -8.99 -13.14
CA PRO A 602 -15.14 -10.35 -12.71
C PRO A 602 -13.96 -10.50 -11.73
N PHE A 603 -13.53 -9.44 -11.04
CA PHE A 603 -12.42 -9.54 -10.08
C PHE A 603 -12.74 -10.57 -8.98
N THR A 604 -11.77 -11.41 -8.60
CA THR A 604 -11.98 -12.43 -7.56
C THR A 604 -10.90 -12.42 -6.49
N SER A 605 -11.26 -12.81 -5.26
CA SER A 605 -10.34 -12.95 -4.12
C SER A 605 -9.61 -11.64 -3.79
N ALA A 606 -10.31 -10.69 -3.15
CA ALA A 606 -9.66 -9.50 -2.60
C ALA A 606 -9.63 -9.54 -1.06
N LEU A 607 -8.50 -9.15 -0.48
CA LEU A 607 -8.34 -8.88 0.95
C LEU A 607 -8.22 -7.38 1.17
N ILE A 608 -9.18 -6.80 1.87
CA ILE A 608 -9.21 -5.37 2.22
C ILE A 608 -8.97 -5.27 3.72
N LYS A 609 -7.79 -4.80 4.12
CA LYS A 609 -7.32 -4.92 5.51
C LYS A 609 -6.78 -3.63 6.10
N ASP A 610 -7.18 -3.30 7.32
CA ASP A 610 -6.62 -2.19 8.12
C ASP A 610 -6.57 -0.83 7.38
N ASN A 611 -7.45 -0.60 6.40
CA ASN A 611 -7.51 0.67 5.68
C ASN A 611 -8.37 1.69 6.43
N HIS A 612 -8.12 2.97 6.15
CA HIS A 612 -8.92 4.08 6.63
C HIS A 612 -9.60 4.79 5.47
N PHE A 613 -10.92 4.68 5.39
CA PHE A 613 -11.77 5.44 4.48
C PHE A 613 -12.25 6.71 5.19
N ASP A 614 -11.74 7.88 4.78
CA ASP A 614 -12.02 9.16 5.43
C ASP A 614 -12.87 10.06 4.52
N GLY A 615 -14.18 9.97 4.67
CA GLY A 615 -15.17 10.63 3.82
C GLY A 615 -15.37 9.97 2.45
N SER A 616 -14.77 8.82 2.18
CA SER A 616 -14.88 8.08 0.92
C SER A 616 -15.76 6.83 1.07
N ASN A 617 -16.28 6.33 -0.07
CA ASN A 617 -17.24 5.22 -0.11
C ASN A 617 -16.60 3.91 -0.61
N ILE A 618 -17.20 2.78 -0.24
CA ILE A 618 -16.82 1.45 -0.74
C ILE A 618 -17.95 0.90 -1.61
N PHE A 619 -17.61 0.42 -2.81
CA PHE A 619 -18.51 -0.35 -3.69
C PHE A 619 -17.83 -1.68 -4.00
N ALA A 620 -18.37 -2.78 -3.52
CA ALA A 620 -17.67 -4.06 -3.56
C ALA A 620 -18.64 -5.22 -3.81
N TYR A 621 -18.32 -6.02 -4.81
CA TYR A 621 -19.13 -7.14 -5.28
C TYR A 621 -18.31 -8.43 -5.17
N HIS A 622 -18.83 -9.39 -4.41
CA HIS A 622 -18.41 -10.80 -4.26
C HIS A 622 -16.93 -11.17 -4.02
N ASP A 623 -16.70 -12.31 -3.36
CA ASP A 623 -15.36 -12.90 -3.16
C ASP A 623 -14.33 -11.97 -2.48
N ILE A 624 -14.77 -11.24 -1.45
CA ILE A 624 -13.94 -10.26 -0.73
C ILE A 624 -13.93 -10.58 0.76
N LYS A 625 -12.76 -10.44 1.37
CA LYS A 625 -12.58 -10.42 2.81
C LYS A 625 -12.23 -9.03 3.30
N PHE A 626 -12.99 -8.50 4.25
CA PHE A 626 -12.71 -7.25 4.95
C PHE A 626 -12.22 -7.55 6.37
N GLU A 627 -11.10 -6.95 6.78
CA GLU A 627 -10.52 -7.12 8.12
C GLU A 627 -10.08 -5.76 8.70
N GLY A 628 -10.55 -5.39 9.89
CA GLY A 628 -9.95 -4.27 10.65
C GLY A 628 -10.08 -2.86 10.06
N ASN A 629 -10.85 -2.69 8.98
CA ASN A 629 -10.98 -1.39 8.31
C ASN A 629 -11.79 -0.38 9.14
N ARG A 630 -11.45 0.90 9.01
CA ARG A 630 -12.19 2.00 9.64
C ARG A 630 -12.78 2.96 8.61
N MET A 631 -13.98 3.43 8.86
CA MET A 631 -14.70 4.37 7.99
C MET A 631 -15.19 5.58 8.78
N ASN A 632 -14.98 6.77 8.23
CA ASN A 632 -15.53 8.03 8.72
C ASN A 632 -16.35 8.68 7.61
N ASP A 633 -17.52 9.24 7.94
CA ASP A 633 -18.31 10.08 7.01
C ASP A 633 -18.54 9.46 5.62
N GLY A 634 -18.66 8.14 5.54
CA GLY A 634 -18.75 7.40 4.28
C GLY A 634 -19.88 6.37 4.27
N SER A 635 -19.93 5.58 3.21
CA SER A 635 -20.89 4.50 3.05
C SER A 635 -20.26 3.28 2.40
N THR A 636 -20.67 2.09 2.82
CA THR A 636 -20.42 0.86 2.08
C THR A 636 -21.58 0.54 1.17
N HIS A 637 -21.32 -0.14 0.06
CA HIS A 637 -22.29 -0.86 -0.76
C HIS A 637 -21.66 -2.22 -1.05
N LEU A 638 -21.93 -3.20 -0.17
CA LEU A 638 -21.33 -4.52 -0.25
C LEU A 638 -22.37 -5.54 -0.71
N GLU A 639 -22.11 -6.17 -1.85
CA GLU A 639 -23.03 -7.11 -2.46
C GLU A 639 -22.40 -8.51 -2.58
N GLY A 640 -23.09 -9.52 -2.04
CA GLY A 640 -22.65 -10.92 -2.07
C GLY A 640 -22.74 -11.56 -3.47
N PRO A 641 -22.30 -12.82 -3.63
CA PRO A 641 -22.01 -13.81 -2.58
C PRO A 641 -20.55 -13.77 -2.08
N ASN A 642 -20.21 -14.63 -1.12
CA ASN A 642 -18.85 -14.86 -0.61
C ASN A 642 -18.16 -13.61 -0.02
N LEU A 643 -18.91 -12.81 0.75
CA LEU A 643 -18.32 -11.72 1.53
C LEU A 643 -18.12 -12.13 2.98
N ASN A 644 -16.90 -11.93 3.48
CA ASN A 644 -16.55 -12.10 4.88
C ASN A 644 -16.08 -10.77 5.45
N ILE A 645 -16.78 -10.24 6.44
CA ILE A 645 -16.53 -8.92 7.01
C ILE A 645 -16.21 -9.11 8.49
N ASP A 646 -15.01 -8.72 8.93
CA ASP A 646 -14.60 -8.86 10.32
C ASP A 646 -13.89 -7.61 10.83
N GLY A 647 -14.27 -7.17 12.04
CA GLY A 647 -13.51 -6.15 12.77
C GLY A 647 -13.60 -4.73 12.21
N MET A 648 -14.67 -4.37 11.49
CA MET A 648 -14.81 -3.00 10.96
C MET A 648 -15.31 -2.01 12.01
N THR A 649 -14.82 -0.77 11.93
CA THR A 649 -15.28 0.36 12.74
C THR A 649 -15.87 1.45 11.85
N PHE A 650 -17.08 1.90 12.17
CA PHE A 650 -17.79 2.96 11.46
C PHE A 650 -17.97 4.16 12.40
N THR A 651 -17.63 5.35 11.93
CA THR A 651 -17.92 6.63 12.62
C THR A 651 -18.71 7.51 11.67
N ASP A 652 -19.93 7.86 12.08
CA ASP A 652 -20.86 8.66 11.27
C ASP A 652 -20.98 8.15 9.81
N SER A 653 -21.01 6.83 9.65
CA SER A 653 -20.94 6.14 8.36
C SER A 653 -22.02 5.08 8.23
N ASN A 654 -22.43 4.80 6.99
CA ASN A 654 -23.45 3.81 6.67
C ASN A 654 -22.83 2.42 6.42
N PHE A 655 -23.37 1.41 7.08
CA PHE A 655 -23.04 0.01 6.83
C PHE A 655 -24.17 -0.66 6.06
N ILE A 656 -24.03 -0.73 4.73
CA ILE A 656 -25.04 -1.28 3.82
C ILE A 656 -24.51 -2.59 3.22
N VAL A 657 -25.28 -3.66 3.38
CA VAL A 657 -24.99 -4.99 2.82
C VAL A 657 -26.23 -5.59 2.15
N SER A 658 -26.00 -6.28 1.04
CA SER A 658 -27.04 -6.95 0.24
C SER A 658 -26.58 -8.34 -0.20
N SER A 659 -27.28 -9.39 0.23
CA SER A 659 -26.89 -10.76 -0.13
C SER A 659 -27.69 -11.27 -1.33
N THR A 660 -27.01 -11.69 -2.39
CA THR A 660 -27.64 -12.26 -3.60
C THR A 660 -27.98 -13.75 -3.45
N VAL A 661 -27.43 -14.42 -2.44
CA VAL A 661 -27.76 -15.81 -2.07
C VAL A 661 -27.90 -15.93 -0.54
N PRO A 662 -28.66 -16.92 -0.01
CA PRO A 662 -28.73 -17.14 1.44
C PRO A 662 -27.34 -17.38 2.05
N PHE A 663 -27.01 -16.62 3.09
CA PHE A 663 -25.74 -16.65 3.82
C PHE A 663 -24.50 -16.40 2.95
N GLY A 664 -24.68 -15.71 1.81
CA GLY A 664 -23.59 -15.24 0.97
C GLY A 664 -22.74 -14.15 1.63
N ILE A 665 -23.21 -13.57 2.74
CA ILE A 665 -22.49 -12.59 3.54
C ILE A 665 -22.42 -13.08 4.98
N THR A 666 -21.22 -13.00 5.55
CA THR A 666 -20.97 -13.14 7.00
C THR A 666 -20.32 -11.87 7.52
N ALA A 667 -20.83 -11.33 8.62
CA ALA A 667 -20.28 -10.14 9.26
C ALA A 667 -20.08 -10.34 10.76
N SER A 668 -18.91 -9.98 11.28
CA SER A 668 -18.59 -10.09 12.71
C SER A 668 -17.79 -8.91 13.25
N ASN A 669 -17.92 -8.68 14.56
CA ASN A 669 -17.08 -7.75 15.32
C ASN A 669 -17.14 -6.30 14.76
N ILE A 670 -18.35 -5.81 14.48
CA ILE A 670 -18.54 -4.46 13.93
C ILE A 670 -18.86 -3.49 15.06
N THR A 671 -18.21 -2.33 15.06
CA THR A 671 -18.53 -1.22 15.97
C THR A 671 -18.95 0.00 15.17
N MET A 672 -20.09 0.61 15.54
CA MET A 672 -20.61 1.82 14.89
C MET A 672 -20.80 2.94 15.92
N TYR A 673 -20.24 4.12 15.64
CA TYR A 673 -20.41 5.35 16.41
C TYR A 673 -21.21 6.35 15.57
N ASN A 674 -22.50 6.49 15.84
CA ASN A 674 -23.44 7.26 15.03
C ASN A 674 -23.95 8.46 15.82
N ASN A 675 -23.34 9.62 15.60
CA ASN A 675 -23.79 10.91 16.13
C ASN A 675 -24.71 11.64 15.14
N LYS A 676 -24.76 11.21 13.88
CA LYS A 676 -25.65 11.74 12.84
C LYS A 676 -26.88 10.84 12.67
N ILE A 677 -28.04 11.48 12.49
CA ILE A 677 -29.32 10.79 12.29
C ILE A 677 -29.31 9.94 11.00
N GLU A 678 -28.54 10.35 10.00
CA GLU A 678 -28.44 9.69 8.70
C GLU A 678 -27.50 8.47 8.69
N SER A 679 -26.80 8.18 9.80
CA SER A 679 -25.88 7.04 9.91
C SER A 679 -26.60 5.80 10.43
N GLU A 680 -26.72 4.78 9.56
CA GLU A 680 -27.48 3.56 9.84
C GLU A 680 -26.80 2.28 9.34
N MET A 681 -27.34 1.15 9.82
CA MET A 681 -27.05 -0.19 9.33
C MET A 681 -28.23 -0.67 8.48
N SER A 682 -27.98 -1.11 7.25
CA SER A 682 -29.05 -1.52 6.32
C SER A 682 -28.80 -2.92 5.76
N LEU A 683 -29.79 -3.81 5.88
CA LEU A 683 -29.71 -5.23 5.50
C LEU A 683 -30.74 -5.60 4.42
N TRP A 684 -30.30 -6.07 3.25
CA TRP A 684 -31.18 -6.27 2.09
C TRP A 684 -31.16 -7.70 1.51
N VAL A 685 -32.29 -8.09 0.89
CA VAL A 685 -32.48 -9.26 0.00
C VAL A 685 -32.48 -10.65 0.68
N ASN A 686 -31.40 -11.44 0.64
CA ASN A 686 -31.38 -12.82 1.16
C ASN A 686 -30.90 -12.88 2.62
N PRO A 687 -31.13 -14.00 3.33
CA PRO A 687 -30.67 -14.14 4.71
C PRO A 687 -29.17 -13.92 4.89
N ILE A 688 -28.78 -13.21 5.96
CA ILE A 688 -27.39 -12.92 6.32
C ILE A 688 -27.11 -13.41 7.74
N HIS A 689 -25.87 -13.84 8.01
CA HIS A 689 -25.42 -14.11 9.39
C HIS A 689 -24.51 -13.01 9.89
N ILE A 690 -24.92 -12.36 10.97
CA ILE A 690 -24.20 -11.25 11.60
C ILE A 690 -23.97 -11.58 13.08
N SER A 691 -22.79 -11.29 13.61
CA SER A 691 -22.47 -11.51 15.03
C SER A 691 -21.64 -10.39 15.66
N ASN A 692 -21.78 -10.19 16.97
CA ASN A 692 -20.96 -9.25 17.75
C ASN A 692 -20.96 -7.83 17.18
N ILE A 693 -22.15 -7.23 17.07
CA ILE A 693 -22.31 -5.85 16.58
C ILE A 693 -22.60 -4.94 17.77
N THR A 694 -21.87 -3.83 17.87
CA THR A 694 -22.12 -2.78 18.85
C THR A 694 -22.37 -1.45 18.16
N MET A 695 -23.54 -0.85 18.38
CA MET A 695 -23.91 0.46 17.86
C MET A 695 -24.11 1.45 19.00
N TYR A 696 -23.48 2.62 18.89
CA TYR A 696 -23.70 3.78 19.74
C TYR A 696 -24.51 4.80 18.94
N GLY A 697 -25.82 4.83 19.16
CA GLY A 697 -26.77 5.61 18.36
C GLY A 697 -27.03 5.04 16.96
N GLY A 698 -27.73 5.83 16.14
CA GLY A 698 -28.10 5.47 14.77
C GLY A 698 -29.33 4.56 14.65
N GLY A 699 -29.67 4.24 13.41
CA GLY A 699 -30.78 3.36 13.05
C GLY A 699 -30.33 2.02 12.46
N ILE A 700 -31.27 1.08 12.41
CA ILE A 700 -31.17 -0.13 11.58
C ILE A 700 -32.41 -0.18 10.71
N THR A 701 -32.23 -0.60 9.46
CA THR A 701 -33.28 -0.74 8.45
C THR A 701 -33.02 -1.98 7.59
N GLY A 702 -33.99 -2.38 6.77
CA GLY A 702 -33.79 -3.47 5.81
C GLY A 702 -35.05 -4.24 5.46
N ASP A 703 -35.00 -4.94 4.34
CA ASP A 703 -36.06 -5.83 3.83
C ASP A 703 -35.61 -7.29 3.70
N ALA A 704 -34.46 -7.64 4.31
CA ALA A 704 -33.90 -8.98 4.23
C ALA A 704 -34.97 -10.07 4.49
N SER A 705 -35.03 -11.03 3.57
CA SER A 705 -35.99 -12.14 3.65
C SER A 705 -35.80 -12.98 4.92
N GLU A 706 -36.86 -13.70 5.28
CA GLU A 706 -36.89 -14.55 6.47
C GLU A 706 -35.68 -15.49 6.51
N GLY A 707 -35.02 -15.56 7.68
CA GLY A 707 -33.95 -16.51 7.95
C GLY A 707 -32.63 -15.89 8.40
N SER A 708 -32.49 -14.56 8.36
CA SER A 708 -31.31 -13.87 8.89
C SER A 708 -31.07 -14.21 10.36
N ILE A 709 -29.80 -14.32 10.75
CA ILE A 709 -29.37 -14.63 12.11
C ILE A 709 -28.49 -13.48 12.60
N ILE A 710 -28.83 -12.93 13.76
CA ILE A 710 -28.13 -11.81 14.37
C ILE A 710 -27.81 -12.18 15.81
N ASP A 711 -26.54 -12.49 16.07
CA ASP A 711 -26.05 -12.92 17.38
C ASP A 711 -25.32 -11.78 18.11
N ASN A 712 -25.56 -11.63 19.41
CA ASN A 712 -24.86 -10.65 20.27
C ASN A 712 -24.96 -9.21 19.73
N PHE A 713 -26.16 -8.81 19.33
CA PHE A 713 -26.46 -7.46 18.82
C PHE A 713 -26.66 -6.48 19.97
N LYS A 714 -25.85 -5.42 20.03
CA LYS A 714 -25.90 -4.41 21.08
C LYS A 714 -26.14 -3.01 20.50
N VAL A 715 -27.14 -2.31 21.01
CA VAL A 715 -27.41 -0.90 20.68
C VAL A 715 -27.50 -0.09 21.96
N ILE A 716 -26.68 0.96 22.06
CA ILE A 716 -26.69 1.91 23.18
C ILE A 716 -27.11 3.28 22.66
N GLY A 717 -28.06 3.92 23.35
CA GLY A 717 -28.54 5.26 22.97
C GLY A 717 -29.49 5.25 21.78
N ALA A 718 -30.31 4.20 21.62
CA ALA A 718 -31.23 4.10 20.50
C ALA A 718 -32.27 5.25 20.50
N GLY A 719 -32.39 5.95 19.38
CA GLY A 719 -33.45 6.96 19.10
C GLY A 719 -34.84 6.34 18.83
N GLY A 720 -34.83 5.08 18.42
CA GLY A 720 -35.93 4.29 17.88
C GLY A 720 -35.36 3.38 16.80
N LEU A 721 -35.81 2.13 16.73
CA LEU A 721 -35.28 1.13 15.79
C LEU A 721 -36.41 0.57 14.94
N ASN A 722 -36.12 0.28 13.68
CA ASN A 722 -36.98 -0.55 12.84
C ASN A 722 -36.25 -1.84 12.48
N LEU A 723 -36.49 -2.89 13.24
CA LEU A 723 -35.72 -4.13 13.08
C LEU A 723 -36.25 -4.92 11.87
N PRO A 724 -35.38 -5.41 10.96
CA PRO A 724 -35.80 -6.33 9.92
C PRO A 724 -36.16 -7.71 10.50
N PRO A 725 -36.91 -8.55 9.76
CA PRO A 725 -37.17 -9.94 10.15
C PRO A 725 -35.88 -10.74 10.32
N ALA A 726 -35.63 -11.27 11.52
CA ALA A 726 -34.47 -12.10 11.83
C ALA A 726 -34.65 -12.90 13.13
N THR A 727 -33.72 -13.83 13.36
CA THR A 727 -33.48 -14.42 14.68
C THR A 727 -32.41 -13.62 15.41
N TYR A 728 -32.80 -12.94 16.49
CA TYR A 728 -31.96 -12.15 17.38
C TYR A 728 -31.63 -12.98 18.63
N ASN A 729 -30.36 -13.34 18.81
CA ASN A 729 -29.91 -14.09 19.98
C ASN A 729 -29.00 -13.21 20.86
N ASN A 730 -29.22 -13.25 22.18
CA ASN A 730 -28.41 -12.54 23.18
C ASN A 730 -28.25 -11.04 22.88
N CYS A 731 -29.33 -10.37 22.45
CA CYS A 731 -29.28 -8.96 22.10
C CYS A 731 -29.43 -8.04 23.32
N GLU A 732 -28.87 -6.83 23.26
CA GLU A 732 -28.96 -5.80 24.30
C GLU A 732 -29.36 -4.46 23.66
N ILE A 733 -30.53 -3.92 24.01
CA ILE A 733 -31.03 -2.67 23.46
C ILE A 733 -31.26 -1.68 24.61
N GLU A 734 -30.50 -0.60 24.61
CA GLU A 734 -30.61 0.52 25.54
C GLU A 734 -31.00 1.80 24.80
N SER A 735 -32.12 2.40 25.19
CA SER A 735 -32.60 3.65 24.60
C SER A 735 -31.82 4.88 25.11
N SER A 736 -31.74 5.93 24.28
CA SER A 736 -31.27 7.24 24.75
C SER A 736 -32.31 7.90 25.66
N SER A 737 -31.87 8.72 26.63
CA SER A 737 -32.77 9.49 27.50
C SER A 737 -33.60 10.55 26.79
N GLU A 738 -33.24 10.89 25.55
CA GLU A 738 -33.87 11.95 24.75
C GLU A 738 -34.88 11.43 23.72
N SER A 739 -35.12 10.10 23.67
CA SER A 739 -35.97 9.49 22.65
C SER A 739 -36.99 8.53 23.25
N THR A 740 -37.97 8.15 22.43
CA THR A 740 -38.96 7.15 22.84
C THR A 740 -38.38 5.74 22.95
N GLY A 741 -37.27 5.48 22.27
CA GLY A 741 -36.62 4.17 22.30
C GLY A 741 -37.42 3.02 21.68
N ILE A 742 -38.51 3.32 20.95
CA ILE A 742 -39.42 2.30 20.43
C ILE A 742 -38.72 1.36 19.45
N VAL A 743 -38.98 0.06 19.60
CA VAL A 743 -38.55 -0.97 18.66
C VAL A 743 -39.74 -1.37 17.80
N THR A 744 -39.74 -0.95 16.54
CA THR A 744 -40.84 -1.22 15.60
C THR A 744 -40.50 -2.45 14.76
N LEU A 745 -41.48 -3.35 14.61
CA LEU A 745 -41.44 -4.47 13.67
C LEU A 745 -42.60 -4.29 12.68
N ASP A 746 -42.30 -3.75 11.50
CA ASP A 746 -43.31 -3.33 10.50
C ASP A 746 -43.23 -4.06 9.15
N ASN A 747 -42.30 -5.00 8.99
CA ASN A 747 -42.15 -5.82 7.79
C ASN A 747 -42.79 -7.22 7.93
N PRO A 748 -43.20 -7.86 6.83
CA PRO A 748 -43.62 -9.27 6.84
C PRO A 748 -42.45 -10.20 7.16
N GLY A 749 -42.72 -11.32 7.82
CA GLY A 749 -41.71 -12.34 8.10
C GLY A 749 -41.59 -12.69 9.58
N LYS A 750 -40.58 -13.49 9.89
CA LYS A 750 -40.38 -14.05 11.22
C LYS A 750 -39.40 -13.23 12.05
N TYR A 751 -39.82 -12.89 13.26
CA TYR A 751 -39.02 -12.21 14.27
C TYR A 751 -38.89 -13.14 15.48
N ILE A 752 -37.68 -13.58 15.76
CA ILE A 752 -37.40 -14.44 16.92
C ILE A 752 -36.42 -13.72 17.84
N PHE A 753 -36.77 -13.53 19.10
CA PHE A 753 -35.87 -12.98 20.12
C PHE A 753 -35.61 -14.02 21.20
N ASN A 754 -34.34 -14.37 21.40
CA ASN A 754 -33.92 -15.34 22.41
C ASN A 754 -32.90 -14.71 23.34
N LYS A 755 -33.21 -14.67 24.65
CA LYS A 755 -32.30 -14.16 25.69
C LYS A 755 -31.86 -12.72 25.48
N CYS A 756 -32.77 -11.87 25.01
CA CYS A 756 -32.48 -10.46 24.81
C CYS A 756 -32.77 -9.62 26.07
N SER A 757 -32.07 -8.51 26.22
CA SER A 757 -32.27 -7.53 27.29
C SER A 757 -32.64 -6.17 26.71
N PHE A 758 -33.73 -5.59 27.21
CA PHE A 758 -34.24 -4.29 26.79
C PHE A 758 -34.26 -3.35 27.99
N LYS A 759 -33.52 -2.25 27.90
CA LYS A 759 -33.55 -1.15 28.86
C LYS A 759 -34.05 0.10 28.13
N VAL A 760 -35.36 0.24 28.06
CA VAL A 760 -36.01 1.11 27.07
C VAL A 760 -37.11 1.99 27.68
N TYR A 761 -37.34 3.16 27.07
CA TYR A 761 -38.46 4.05 27.42
C TYR A 761 -39.80 3.51 26.86
N THR A 762 -39.75 2.89 25.68
CA THR A 762 -40.86 2.19 25.02
C THR A 762 -40.38 0.84 24.53
N GLY A 763 -41.19 -0.21 24.70
CA GLY A 763 -40.88 -1.56 24.23
C GLY A 763 -41.13 -1.78 22.74
N ILE A 764 -41.65 -2.96 22.41
CA ILE A 764 -41.82 -3.46 21.05
C ILE A 764 -43.20 -3.14 20.51
N LEU A 765 -43.26 -2.60 19.29
CA LEU A 765 -44.48 -2.31 18.55
C LEU A 765 -44.57 -3.18 17.29
N LEU A 766 -45.58 -4.05 17.20
CA LEU A 766 -45.88 -4.86 16.01
C LEU A 766 -46.98 -4.19 15.18
N THR A 767 -46.71 -3.91 13.91
CA THR A 767 -47.64 -3.17 13.04
C THR A 767 -47.96 -3.84 11.71
N HIS A 768 -47.38 -5.02 11.43
CA HIS A 768 -47.57 -5.74 10.16
C HIS A 768 -48.42 -7.02 10.31
N PRO A 769 -49.46 -7.23 9.48
CA PRO A 769 -50.36 -8.39 9.60
C PRO A 769 -49.68 -9.75 9.34
N GLU A 770 -48.59 -9.77 8.57
CA GLU A 770 -47.81 -10.99 8.29
C GLU A 770 -46.56 -11.14 9.17
N ALA A 771 -46.42 -10.36 10.25
CA ALA A 771 -45.34 -10.54 11.21
C ALA A 771 -45.59 -11.78 12.09
N ASP A 772 -44.66 -12.74 12.08
CA ASP A 772 -44.64 -13.91 12.97
C ASP A 772 -43.61 -13.66 14.08
N PHE A 773 -44.10 -13.27 15.26
CA PHE A 773 -43.28 -12.85 16.39
C PHE A 773 -43.19 -13.95 17.45
N ALA A 774 -41.97 -14.28 17.85
CA ALA A 774 -41.65 -15.12 18.99
C ALA A 774 -40.59 -14.47 19.87
N MET A 775 -40.81 -14.43 21.17
CA MET A 775 -39.81 -13.96 22.15
C MET A 775 -39.79 -14.87 23.37
N SER A 776 -38.60 -15.34 23.70
CA SER A 776 -38.34 -16.25 24.82
C SER A 776 -37.18 -15.79 25.70
N ASP A 777 -37.27 -16.12 26.99
CA ASP A 777 -36.22 -15.97 27.99
C ASP A 777 -35.58 -14.57 28.05
N SER A 778 -36.34 -13.52 27.72
CA SER A 778 -35.85 -12.15 27.58
C SER A 778 -36.26 -11.26 28.76
N THR A 779 -35.53 -10.15 28.96
CA THR A 779 -35.74 -9.23 30.08
C THR A 779 -36.07 -7.82 29.63
N PHE A 780 -37.02 -7.17 30.29
CA PHE A 780 -37.35 -5.76 30.11
C PHE A 780 -37.18 -4.99 31.42
N ASP A 781 -36.38 -3.93 31.39
CA ASP A 781 -36.29 -2.90 32.40
C ASP A 781 -36.85 -1.59 31.82
N MET A 782 -38.07 -1.25 32.20
CA MET A 782 -38.76 -0.07 31.67
C MET A 782 -38.29 1.21 32.38
N LEU A 783 -37.80 2.15 31.57
CA LEU A 783 -37.25 3.41 32.08
C LEU A 783 -38.32 4.45 32.40
N GLU A 784 -39.46 4.44 31.70
CA GLU A 784 -40.61 5.32 31.93
C GLU A 784 -41.92 4.67 31.42
N LYS A 785 -43.01 5.45 31.39
CA LYS A 785 -44.34 5.05 30.92
C LYS A 785 -44.37 4.80 29.42
N ARG A 786 -44.66 3.56 28.99
CA ARG A 786 -45.46 3.18 27.79
C ARG A 786 -45.94 1.73 27.90
N PHE A 787 -45.33 0.84 27.14
CA PHE A 787 -45.64 -0.59 27.03
C PHE A 787 -44.34 -1.37 26.83
N VAL A 788 -44.35 -2.65 27.18
CA VAL A 788 -43.31 -3.63 26.82
C VAL A 788 -43.58 -4.23 25.45
N LEU A 789 -44.83 -4.62 25.20
CA LEU A 789 -45.26 -5.17 23.92
C LEU A 789 -46.63 -4.61 23.58
N LYS A 790 -46.72 -3.94 22.43
CA LYS A 790 -47.98 -3.55 21.82
C LYS A 790 -48.08 -4.16 20.43
N ALA A 791 -49.03 -5.07 20.26
CA ALA A 791 -49.25 -5.74 18.99
C ALA A 791 -50.51 -5.23 18.31
N VAL A 792 -50.35 -4.23 17.42
CA VAL A 792 -51.48 -3.67 16.67
C VAL A 792 -51.89 -4.65 15.57
N LYS A 793 -50.93 -5.21 14.82
CA LYS A 793 -51.17 -6.22 13.77
C LYS A 793 -50.08 -7.30 13.85
N ALA A 794 -50.46 -8.57 13.70
CA ALA A 794 -49.53 -9.70 13.65
C ALA A 794 -50.21 -10.97 13.12
N LYS A 795 -49.42 -11.86 12.50
CA LYS A 795 -49.86 -13.20 12.13
C LYS A 795 -49.90 -14.10 13.36
N ARG A 796 -48.80 -14.10 14.12
CA ARG A 796 -48.67 -14.89 15.35
C ARG A 796 -47.82 -14.15 16.37
N ILE A 797 -48.18 -14.31 17.63
CA ILE A 797 -47.44 -13.81 18.79
C ILE A 797 -47.20 -14.98 19.74
N LEU A 798 -45.94 -15.31 20.00
CA LEU A 798 -45.51 -16.19 21.08
C LEU A 798 -44.63 -15.40 22.03
N PHE A 799 -45.11 -15.11 23.24
CA PHE A 799 -44.39 -14.33 24.24
C PHE A 799 -44.23 -15.18 25.51
N GLU A 800 -43.07 -15.80 25.68
CA GLU A 800 -42.85 -16.85 26.67
C GLU A 800 -41.67 -16.65 27.62
N ASN A 801 -41.86 -16.97 28.90
CA ASN A 801 -40.80 -17.00 29.92
C ASN A 801 -39.99 -15.69 30.07
N ASN A 802 -40.60 -14.54 29.77
CA ASN A 802 -39.92 -13.25 29.87
C ASN A 802 -40.08 -12.64 31.27
N THR A 803 -39.11 -11.81 31.66
CA THR A 803 -39.16 -11.04 32.91
C THR A 803 -39.34 -9.56 32.60
N ILE A 804 -40.40 -8.95 33.13
CA ILE A 804 -40.75 -7.54 32.94
C ILE A 804 -40.68 -6.82 34.28
N THR A 805 -39.89 -5.75 34.32
CA THR A 805 -39.77 -4.84 35.46
C THR A 805 -40.18 -3.44 35.04
N ALA A 806 -41.29 -2.94 35.60
CA ALA A 806 -41.83 -1.61 35.32
C ALA A 806 -41.99 -0.80 36.61
N ASN A 807 -40.85 -0.35 37.17
CA ASN A 807 -40.80 0.31 38.48
C ASN A 807 -41.05 1.83 38.43
N LYS A 808 -41.35 2.37 37.25
CA LYS A 808 -41.50 3.81 37.00
C LYS A 808 -42.80 4.15 36.27
N LEU A 809 -43.82 3.31 36.37
CA LEU A 809 -45.16 3.66 35.92
C LEU A 809 -45.71 4.80 36.77
N GLU A 810 -46.48 5.69 36.18
CA GLU A 810 -47.17 6.76 36.92
C GLU A 810 -48.70 6.72 36.77
N ASN A 811 -49.27 5.88 35.90
CA ASN A 811 -50.73 5.63 35.83
C ASN A 811 -51.05 4.13 35.91
N SER A 812 -52.12 3.78 36.62
CA SER A 812 -52.65 2.41 36.67
C SER A 812 -53.33 1.95 35.37
N THR A 813 -53.57 2.87 34.44
CA THR A 813 -54.12 2.57 33.10
C THR A 813 -53.03 2.28 32.07
N ASP A 814 -51.75 2.40 32.43
CA ASP A 814 -50.65 2.03 31.55
C ASP A 814 -50.68 0.51 31.34
N TYR A 815 -50.42 0.06 30.11
CA TYR A 815 -50.45 -1.35 29.73
C TYR A 815 -49.05 -1.87 29.44
N LEU A 816 -48.69 -3.02 29.99
CA LEU A 816 -47.37 -3.61 29.78
C LEU A 816 -47.38 -4.50 28.54
N VAL A 817 -48.33 -5.42 28.41
CA VAL A 817 -48.53 -6.26 27.23
C VAL A 817 -49.95 -6.06 26.69
N MET A 818 -50.06 -5.55 25.47
CA MET A 818 -51.34 -5.21 24.83
C MET A 818 -51.48 -5.88 23.47
N ILE A 819 -52.56 -6.64 23.29
CA ILE A 819 -52.98 -7.17 21.99
C ILE A 819 -54.10 -6.27 21.44
N GLY A 820 -53.84 -5.65 20.29
CA GLY A 820 -54.71 -4.68 19.61
C GLY A 820 -54.38 -3.21 19.93
N ASP A 821 -55.36 -2.34 19.69
CA ASP A 821 -55.26 -0.90 19.93
C ASP A 821 -56.59 -0.35 20.46
N TYR A 822 -56.54 0.56 21.43
CA TYR A 822 -57.72 1.21 22.00
C TYR A 822 -58.59 1.87 20.93
N TRP A 823 -57.95 2.51 19.95
CA TRP A 823 -58.65 3.22 18.88
C TRP A 823 -59.28 2.27 17.86
N THR A 824 -58.81 1.02 17.77
CA THR A 824 -59.31 0.02 16.82
C THR A 824 -60.10 -1.12 17.48
N LYS A 825 -60.42 -1.01 18.78
CA LYS A 825 -61.07 -2.08 19.55
C LYS A 825 -62.44 -2.52 19.01
N ASP A 826 -63.14 -1.62 18.32
CA ASP A 826 -64.48 -1.86 17.78
C ASP A 826 -64.44 -2.29 16.29
N TYR A 827 -63.24 -2.54 15.71
CA TYR A 827 -63.04 -3.05 14.35
C TYR A 827 -62.79 -4.56 14.34
N SER A 828 -62.63 -5.16 13.16
CA SER A 828 -62.17 -6.55 13.02
C SER A 828 -60.72 -6.68 13.49
N SER A 829 -60.41 -7.82 14.10
CA SER A 829 -59.11 -8.13 14.66
C SER A 829 -58.05 -8.25 13.56
N THR A 830 -56.87 -7.73 13.87
CA THR A 830 -55.71 -7.76 12.97
C THR A 830 -54.55 -8.58 13.54
N VAL A 831 -54.81 -9.30 14.63
CA VAL A 831 -53.92 -10.29 15.23
C VAL A 831 -54.56 -11.66 15.08
N GLN A 832 -53.91 -12.60 14.38
CA GLN A 832 -54.53 -13.89 14.04
C GLN A 832 -54.31 -14.97 15.12
N GLU A 833 -53.18 -14.93 15.84
CA GLU A 833 -52.85 -15.87 16.91
C GLU A 833 -52.01 -15.17 17.99
N ALA A 834 -52.31 -15.45 19.27
CA ALA A 834 -51.48 -14.97 20.39
C ALA A 834 -51.45 -15.99 21.55
N ILE A 835 -50.23 -16.30 22.00
CA ILE A 835 -49.91 -17.15 23.15
C ILE A 835 -48.95 -16.36 24.05
N ILE A 836 -49.41 -16.05 25.27
CA ILE A 836 -48.64 -15.30 26.28
C ILE A 836 -48.50 -16.20 27.51
N ARG A 837 -47.29 -16.72 27.77
CA ARG A 837 -47.13 -17.73 28.81
C ARG A 837 -45.87 -17.64 29.66
N GLY A 838 -45.96 -18.05 30.92
CA GLY A 838 -44.79 -18.20 31.78
C GLY A 838 -44.05 -16.90 32.11
N ASN A 839 -44.62 -15.73 31.81
CA ASN A 839 -43.95 -14.45 32.02
C ASN A 839 -44.07 -14.01 33.48
N ALA A 840 -43.03 -13.35 33.99
CA ALA A 840 -43.00 -12.71 35.31
C ALA A 840 -43.07 -11.19 35.12
N ILE A 841 -44.15 -10.56 35.58
CA ILE A 841 -44.42 -9.13 35.40
C ILE A 841 -44.47 -8.45 36.77
N THR A 842 -43.64 -7.45 37.01
CA THR A 842 -43.62 -6.66 38.24
C THR A 842 -43.71 -5.17 37.93
N SER A 843 -44.59 -4.45 38.62
CA SER A 843 -44.70 -2.99 38.50
C SER A 843 -44.80 -2.26 39.83
N ASN A 844 -44.47 -0.96 39.85
CA ASN A 844 -44.61 -0.10 41.03
C ASN A 844 -46.05 0.34 41.31
N LEU A 845 -46.95 0.27 40.31
CA LEU A 845 -48.39 0.55 40.43
C LEU A 845 -49.21 -0.61 39.89
N GLU A 846 -50.44 -0.78 40.38
CA GLU A 846 -51.43 -1.75 39.88
C GLU A 846 -51.86 -1.41 38.43
N ALA A 847 -51.03 -1.78 37.46
CA ALA A 847 -51.19 -1.48 36.05
C ALA A 847 -51.86 -2.62 35.26
N GLU A 848 -52.25 -2.36 34.01
CA GLU A 848 -52.72 -3.42 33.10
C GLU A 848 -51.53 -4.26 32.62
N GLY A 849 -51.27 -5.39 33.27
CA GLY A 849 -50.13 -6.25 32.96
C GLY A 849 -50.25 -6.94 31.60
N ILE A 850 -51.37 -7.63 31.37
CA ILE A 850 -51.67 -8.29 30.09
C ILE A 850 -53.11 -7.96 29.70
N SER A 851 -53.30 -7.33 28.54
CA SER A 851 -54.59 -6.90 28.02
C SER A 851 -54.88 -7.47 26.63
N THR A 852 -56.04 -8.12 26.49
CA THR A 852 -56.60 -8.54 25.19
C THR A 852 -57.90 -7.81 24.85
N GLN A 853 -58.41 -6.93 25.72
CA GLN A 853 -59.69 -6.22 25.55
C GLN A 853 -59.76 -5.33 24.30
N TYR A 854 -58.61 -5.03 23.70
CA TYR A 854 -58.48 -4.11 22.57
C TYR A 854 -58.24 -4.83 21.24
N ALA A 855 -58.34 -6.16 21.22
CA ALA A 855 -57.93 -6.96 20.07
C ALA A 855 -58.88 -6.92 18.87
N GLY A 856 -60.08 -6.35 19.00
CA GLY A 856 -61.10 -6.30 17.95
C GLY A 856 -62.32 -7.19 18.24
N THR A 857 -63.40 -6.97 17.48
CA THR A 857 -64.74 -7.54 17.71
C THR A 857 -64.86 -9.03 17.39
N ASP A 858 -64.05 -9.55 16.47
CA ASP A 858 -64.02 -10.94 16.00
C ASP A 858 -62.67 -11.63 16.31
N ALA A 859 -61.94 -11.11 17.30
CA ALA A 859 -60.66 -11.65 17.72
C ALA A 859 -60.77 -13.15 18.11
N PRO A 860 -59.89 -14.02 17.60
CA PRO A 860 -59.91 -15.43 17.92
C PRO A 860 -59.57 -15.68 19.40
N PRO A 861 -59.83 -16.90 19.93
CA PRO A 861 -59.41 -17.26 21.27
C PRO A 861 -57.88 -17.20 21.41
N TYR A 862 -57.38 -16.21 22.15
CA TYR A 862 -55.97 -16.15 22.55
C TYR A 862 -55.71 -16.95 23.82
N THR A 863 -54.46 -17.36 24.03
CA THR A 863 -54.05 -18.13 25.21
C THR A 863 -53.17 -17.27 26.12
N VAL A 864 -53.58 -17.14 27.39
CA VAL A 864 -52.80 -16.48 28.45
C VAL A 864 -52.65 -17.48 29.59
N GLU A 865 -51.43 -18.00 29.81
CA GLU A 865 -51.24 -19.09 30.78
C GLU A 865 -49.96 -19.00 31.63
N ASN A 866 -50.03 -19.49 32.87
CA ASN A 866 -48.88 -19.63 33.77
C ASN A 866 -48.07 -18.33 34.00
N ASN A 867 -48.67 -17.15 33.82
CA ASN A 867 -47.99 -15.87 34.08
C ASN A 867 -48.10 -15.50 35.56
N VAL A 868 -47.07 -14.85 36.11
CA VAL A 868 -47.05 -14.30 37.46
C VAL A 868 -46.99 -12.79 37.38
N LEU A 869 -48.02 -12.11 37.86
CA LEU A 869 -48.15 -10.66 37.86
C LEU A 869 -48.07 -10.18 39.31
N THR A 870 -47.13 -9.28 39.63
CA THR A 870 -46.99 -8.67 40.96
C THR A 870 -47.30 -7.20 40.84
N ASN A 871 -48.35 -6.75 41.55
CA ASN A 871 -48.87 -5.39 41.44
C ASN A 871 -49.24 -5.02 39.98
N ALA A 872 -49.75 -5.98 39.21
CA ALA A 872 -50.26 -5.81 37.84
C ALA A 872 -51.45 -6.76 37.61
N LYS A 873 -52.35 -6.40 36.68
CA LYS A 873 -53.63 -7.10 36.46
C LYS A 873 -53.85 -7.60 35.04
N LEU A 874 -54.62 -8.67 34.92
CA LEU A 874 -55.13 -9.20 33.66
C LEU A 874 -56.40 -8.44 33.23
N LYS A 875 -56.46 -8.05 31.96
CA LYS A 875 -57.61 -7.41 31.31
C LYS A 875 -57.95 -8.16 30.03
N LEU A 876 -58.65 -9.28 30.19
CA LEU A 876 -58.87 -10.22 29.10
C LEU A 876 -60.28 -10.12 28.52
N MET A 877 -60.43 -10.43 27.23
CA MET A 877 -61.72 -10.68 26.60
C MET A 877 -62.33 -11.98 27.12
N LYS A 878 -63.65 -12.11 27.04
CA LYS A 878 -64.36 -13.33 27.43
C LYS A 878 -63.95 -14.57 26.61
N SER A 879 -63.51 -14.36 25.35
CA SER A 879 -63.03 -15.43 24.47
C SER A 879 -61.60 -15.88 24.78
N THR A 880 -60.85 -15.16 25.62
CA THR A 880 -59.45 -15.52 25.95
C THR A 880 -59.40 -16.73 26.88
N ILE A 881 -58.57 -17.71 26.53
CA ILE A 881 -58.28 -18.90 27.33
C ILE A 881 -57.29 -18.50 28.42
N GLN A 882 -57.70 -18.58 29.69
CA GLN A 882 -56.89 -18.22 30.85
C GLN A 882 -56.60 -19.45 31.71
N ILE A 883 -55.32 -19.82 31.88
CA ILE A 883 -54.90 -21.03 32.62
C ILE A 883 -53.82 -20.67 33.65
N ASN A 884 -54.02 -20.99 34.93
CA ASN A 884 -52.98 -20.91 35.98
C ASN A 884 -52.21 -19.58 36.10
N ASN A 885 -52.81 -18.45 35.74
CA ASN A 885 -52.16 -17.14 35.98
C ASN A 885 -52.35 -16.71 37.43
N VAL A 886 -51.33 -16.08 38.01
CA VAL A 886 -51.30 -15.63 39.41
C VAL A 886 -51.12 -14.12 39.46
N GLU A 887 -52.08 -13.40 40.05
CA GLU A 887 -51.97 -11.98 40.40
C GLU A 887 -51.64 -11.85 41.89
N LYS A 888 -50.52 -11.22 42.23
CA LYS A 888 -50.00 -11.02 43.60
C LYS A 888 -50.08 -9.58 44.04
#